data_AF-A0A848ASB5-F1
#
_entry.id   AF-A0A848ASB5-F1
#
_cell.length_a   1.000
_cell.length_b   1.000
_cell.length_c   1.000
_cell.angle_alpha   90.00
_cell.angle_beta   90.00
_cell.angle_gamma   90.00
#
_symmetry.space_group_name_H-M   'P 1'
#
loop_
_entity.id
_entity.type
_entity.pdbx_description
1 polymer ?
#
loop_
_entity_poly.entity_id
_entity_poly.type
_entity_poly.pdbx_seq_one_letter_code
_entity_poly.pdbx_strand_id
1 'polypeptide(L)'
;MKTLLALLLLPAAAAAGLLELTPGGSLKIDGTATLGLAHYTAKNWTSQTRHSDSWRPERDGNTFRGGWKLRGEPTPVRCELHIEQPAPEHWHLTWSLKAAKPVETQTLAVQLELPVEAEPPAALAGKPVWIGGKTASFPKEPAADGTVFRGNGTELRLPLRDGLLTLKTERETEIRLLDFRVWNSPTYAVRFSLPFDRAGAFQEAEFSLEAKFEPWRIEPVDLTAACNMGFRDETAGDGRGGWTDQGPEHDLRDLKPGELRQGPFRFSLTEHCVVLGRNFPKRATIPMGGKTVRRLYLVHAAAWPPPAGTELGRIHCRFTDGGSAEIPVTAGTDVDNWWNGSTLANAPVIWSSERAGWFARLGMAAFAIPARPLQSVGFTVTGQGMWMIAAASVSPDEIPLTRYENEIVRPGADWRPFPVDPEVQAGSALDFSFLLESPDSKPERVVAHGGELRLEKSGRPIRFYGTNLGYTANYMSHQEADRLSERFRRIGYNAVRLHLFDRDLVKRGAGSSTKLDPEQLDKLDYFVYALQRRGIRFTIDLFSGRPWQRGEFKALPEFTSDRDYKLGVILYPEMRDNLKAFSRALLGHRNPYTGSRWAQEPSLLLVNLVNENTPLHQIRMISGPLREAFDRKFDAWRREHPGSPDREREYRRFLGELYREFYNDMKTFLRKLGVTAPLTDQNYIASPNAAADRALLDVVDLHLYGDHPEYPGRPWQPPARFGNRSQLARRLKAPLELAPARLFGKPFMVTEFDVCYPNEFRSEGAVLFGAFAAQQGWSGLFRFDYAGHHRGLFGKPDLRCFETAHDPVRMLSERIGLAAFLRGDVATAREKFEIAVASDCMGSYLPTYPDEYEQLALHGRVGTVLADANAGPAAPGPVRPGELAADYAAGTFRMVTPRSEAAVLPEKQALAGAVLRVRAERSFATVAAIALDDRPLAESDRILLLHLTDNRLEGMEFKSGHGLTIYRDGSGRMLGRKGTASFALALPEKTWKLHALDCSGRRLAEIPFRREQGELRFTADTFQVPDQVVFAYELTAQRRRNSARPVTR
;
A
#
# COMPACT_ATOMS: atom_id res chain seq x y z
N MET A 1 62.45 -34.82 -14.70
CA MET A 1 62.27 -36.02 -13.85
C MET A 1 62.39 -35.56 -12.39
N LYS A 2 61.29 -35.66 -11.62
CA LYS A 2 61.15 -35.47 -10.17
C LYS A 2 61.64 -34.13 -9.58
N THR A 3 60.71 -33.21 -9.31
CA THR A 3 60.36 -32.64 -7.98
C THR A 3 59.68 -31.27 -8.18
N LEU A 4 58.37 -31.28 -8.48
CA LEU A 4 57.53 -30.08 -8.54
C LEU A 4 56.07 -30.52 -8.48
N LEU A 5 55.54 -30.78 -7.27
CA LEU A 5 54.11 -30.83 -6.95
C LEU A 5 53.96 -31.00 -5.43
N ALA A 6 53.94 -29.89 -4.70
CA ALA A 6 53.52 -29.80 -3.28
C ALA A 6 53.15 -28.35 -2.96
N LEU A 7 52.19 -27.82 -3.71
CA LEU A 7 51.51 -26.55 -3.46
C LEU A 7 50.11 -26.75 -4.04
N LEU A 8 49.08 -26.42 -3.24
CA LEU A 8 47.64 -26.65 -3.44
C LEU A 8 47.12 -27.93 -2.76
N LEU A 9 46.81 -27.80 -1.45
CA LEU A 9 45.64 -28.38 -0.78
C LEU A 9 45.60 -27.84 0.67
N LEU A 10 45.09 -26.62 0.82
CA LEU A 10 44.49 -26.15 2.07
C LEU A 10 43.02 -25.85 1.74
N PRO A 11 42.05 -26.40 2.48
CA PRO A 11 40.65 -26.05 2.27
C PRO A 11 40.45 -24.61 2.72
N ALA A 12 40.14 -23.73 1.77
CA ALA A 12 39.61 -22.40 2.04
C ALA A 12 38.17 -22.55 2.56
N ALA A 13 38.02 -22.63 3.87
CA ALA A 13 36.78 -22.33 4.58
C ALA A 13 37.10 -21.25 5.62
N ALA A 14 36.44 -20.10 5.47
CA ALA A 14 36.66 -18.89 6.25
C ALA A 14 36.43 -19.12 7.75
N ALA A 15 37.52 -19.18 8.51
CA ALA A 15 37.55 -18.74 9.91
C ALA A 15 38.27 -17.39 9.95
N ALA A 16 37.59 -16.33 9.49
CA ALA A 16 37.98 -14.98 9.89
C ALA A 16 37.75 -14.89 11.41
N GLY A 17 38.75 -14.42 12.17
CA GLY A 17 38.68 -14.38 13.63
C GLY A 17 37.47 -13.60 14.12
N LEU A 18 36.63 -14.22 14.95
CA LEU A 18 35.47 -13.58 15.58
C LEU A 18 35.88 -12.42 16.51
N LEU A 19 37.10 -12.49 17.02
CA LEU A 19 37.83 -11.41 17.69
C LEU A 19 39.12 -11.17 16.92
N GLU A 20 39.32 -9.96 16.40
CA GLU A 20 40.48 -9.60 15.57
C GLU A 20 41.13 -8.31 16.08
N LEU A 21 42.40 -8.38 16.43
CA LEU A 21 43.15 -7.19 16.84
C LEU A 21 43.69 -6.44 15.61
N THR A 22 43.35 -5.16 15.51
CA THR A 22 43.84 -4.27 14.45
C THR A 22 45.30 -3.85 14.67
N PRO A 23 46.03 -3.43 13.63
CA PRO A 23 47.39 -2.88 13.77
C PRO A 23 47.49 -1.67 14.70
N GLY A 24 46.39 -0.93 14.89
CA GLY A 24 46.28 0.20 15.82
C GLY A 24 45.94 -0.19 17.26
N GLY A 25 45.93 -1.48 17.59
CA GLY A 25 45.67 -1.98 18.96
C GLY A 25 44.21 -1.85 19.43
N SER A 26 43.25 -1.76 18.50
CA SER A 26 41.81 -1.89 18.76
C SER A 26 41.33 -3.31 18.43
N LEU A 27 40.33 -3.81 19.14
CA LEU A 27 39.75 -5.14 18.96
C LEU A 27 38.45 -5.06 18.14
N LYS A 28 38.44 -5.64 16.95
CA LYS A 28 37.23 -5.88 16.15
C LYS A 28 36.52 -7.14 16.64
N ILE A 29 35.20 -7.09 16.68
CA ILE A 29 34.34 -8.16 17.21
C ILE A 29 33.26 -8.42 16.15
N ASP A 30 33.16 -9.67 15.71
CA ASP A 30 32.25 -10.22 14.67
C ASP A 30 32.15 -9.42 13.34
N GLY A 31 33.07 -8.49 13.12
CA GLY A 31 33.06 -7.56 12.00
C GLY A 31 32.04 -6.43 12.12
N THR A 32 31.25 -6.36 13.21
CA THR A 32 30.26 -5.28 13.41
C THR A 32 30.64 -4.31 14.52
N ALA A 33 31.49 -4.67 15.48
CA ALA A 33 31.86 -3.78 16.57
C ALA A 33 33.37 -3.57 16.68
N THR A 34 33.79 -2.41 17.17
CA THR A 34 35.21 -2.09 17.40
C THR A 34 35.43 -1.52 18.80
N LEU A 35 36.31 -2.13 19.56
CA LEU A 35 36.65 -1.77 20.93
C LEU A 35 38.05 -1.15 20.98
N GLY A 36 38.19 0.02 21.60
CA GLY A 36 39.50 0.68 21.76
C GLY A 36 39.48 1.78 22.81
N LEU A 37 40.66 2.33 23.09
CA LEU A 37 40.79 3.43 24.04
C LEU A 37 40.33 4.78 23.42
N ALA A 38 39.69 5.62 24.22
CA ALA A 38 39.20 6.93 23.83
C ALA A 38 39.53 8.00 24.89
N HIS A 39 39.94 9.18 24.44
CA HIS A 39 40.23 10.35 25.29
C HIS A 39 39.37 11.55 24.86
N TYR A 40 38.88 12.31 25.85
CA TYR A 40 38.13 13.54 25.63
C TYR A 40 38.71 14.66 26.49
N THR A 41 39.04 15.79 25.86
CA THR A 41 39.60 16.98 26.52
C THR A 41 38.55 17.72 27.37
N ALA A 42 38.94 18.32 28.50
CA ALA A 42 38.04 19.09 29.38
C ALA A 42 37.46 20.35 28.75
N LYS A 43 38.20 21.02 27.84
CA LYS A 43 37.80 22.31 27.29
C LYS A 43 36.60 22.25 26.34
N ASN A 44 36.57 21.27 25.42
CA ASN A 44 35.61 21.24 24.29
C ASN A 44 34.99 19.85 24.00
N TRP A 45 35.11 18.85 24.89
CA TRP A 45 34.66 17.46 24.65
C TRP A 45 35.14 16.85 23.32
N THR A 46 36.23 17.38 22.78
CA THR A 46 36.76 16.93 21.50
C THR A 46 37.39 15.55 21.69
N SER A 47 36.92 14.57 20.92
CA SER A 47 37.32 13.18 21.09
C SER A 47 38.53 12.80 20.23
N GLN A 48 39.31 11.85 20.71
CA GLN A 48 40.19 11.03 19.90
C GLN A 48 39.95 9.56 20.25
N THR A 49 39.43 8.79 19.30
CA THR A 49 39.25 7.34 19.39
C THR A 49 40.33 6.63 18.57
N ARG A 50 40.74 5.44 19.00
CA ARG A 50 41.78 4.65 18.32
C ARG A 50 41.22 3.95 17.07
N HIS A 51 41.19 4.68 15.97
CA HIS A 51 41.12 4.10 14.62
C HIS A 51 42.42 4.43 13.89
N SER A 52 43.01 3.41 13.24
CA SER A 52 44.33 3.20 12.60
C SER A 52 45.39 4.31 12.45
N ASP A 53 45.05 5.59 12.55
CA ASP A 53 45.90 6.71 12.14
C ASP A 53 46.46 7.53 13.31
N SER A 54 45.97 7.35 14.55
CA SER A 54 46.37 8.16 15.72
C SER A 54 47.41 7.52 16.65
N TRP A 55 47.63 6.20 16.56
CA TRP A 55 48.61 5.45 17.34
C TRP A 55 49.16 4.29 16.52
N ARG A 56 50.49 4.24 16.34
CA ARG A 56 51.20 3.18 15.63
C ARG A 56 52.17 2.51 16.60
N PRO A 57 51.69 1.58 17.44
CA PRO A 57 52.54 0.90 18.39
C PRO A 57 53.51 -0.07 17.71
N GLU A 58 54.66 -0.26 18.33
CA GLU A 58 55.49 -1.43 18.11
C GLU A 58 54.89 -2.62 18.86
N ARG A 59 54.91 -3.80 18.25
CA ARG A 59 54.41 -5.03 18.84
C ARG A 59 55.58 -5.91 19.26
N ASP A 60 55.61 -6.26 20.55
CA ASP A 60 56.55 -7.22 21.13
C ASP A 60 55.76 -8.33 21.84
N GLY A 61 55.66 -9.48 21.20
CA GLY A 61 54.81 -10.60 21.65
C GLY A 61 53.35 -10.18 21.86
N ASN A 62 52.93 -10.24 23.13
CA ASN A 62 51.59 -9.94 23.61
C ASN A 62 51.39 -8.48 24.03
N THR A 63 52.41 -7.63 23.82
CA THR A 63 52.41 -6.25 24.29
C THR A 63 52.59 -5.28 23.12
N PHE A 64 51.75 -4.26 23.07
CA PHE A 64 51.82 -3.15 22.11
C PHE A 64 52.26 -1.89 22.84
N ARG A 65 53.35 -1.25 22.38
CA ARG A 65 53.94 -0.07 23.02
C ARG A 65 54.09 1.07 22.03
N GLY A 66 53.72 2.29 22.43
CA GLY A 66 53.99 3.47 21.60
C GLY A 66 53.49 4.76 22.23
N GLY A 67 54.00 5.89 21.72
CA GLY A 67 53.51 7.22 22.11
C GLY A 67 52.16 7.52 21.45
N TRP A 68 51.14 7.79 22.26
CA TRP A 68 49.83 8.24 21.81
C TRP A 68 49.75 9.77 21.87
N LYS A 69 49.66 10.41 20.70
CA LYS A 69 49.62 11.88 20.60
C LYS A 69 48.19 12.39 20.83
N LEU A 70 47.93 12.82 22.06
CA LEU A 70 46.64 13.40 22.45
C LEU A 70 46.46 14.81 21.87
N ARG A 71 45.21 15.15 21.50
CA ARG A 71 44.87 16.48 20.97
C ARG A 71 45.07 17.54 22.05
N GLY A 72 45.89 18.54 21.75
CA GLY A 72 46.21 19.63 22.68
C GLY A 72 47.45 19.38 23.54
N GLU A 73 48.02 18.17 23.50
CA GLU A 73 49.23 17.82 24.26
C GLU A 73 50.49 17.91 23.39
N PRO A 74 51.54 18.63 23.82
CA PRO A 74 52.76 18.81 23.04
C PRO A 74 53.65 17.56 23.00
N THR A 75 53.55 16.70 24.02
CA THR A 75 54.32 15.45 24.15
C THR A 75 53.38 14.24 24.13
N PRO A 76 53.69 13.18 23.36
CA PRO A 76 52.90 11.95 23.36
C PRO A 76 52.85 11.29 24.74
N VAL A 77 51.69 10.74 25.09
CA VAL A 77 51.50 9.90 26.29
C VAL A 77 52.01 8.51 25.99
N ARG A 78 52.87 7.94 26.83
CA ARG A 78 53.31 6.55 26.67
C ARG A 78 52.10 5.65 26.92
N CYS A 79 51.74 4.84 25.92
CA CYS A 79 50.70 3.82 26.07
C CYS A 79 51.29 2.43 25.87
N GLU A 80 50.86 1.52 26.73
CA GLU A 80 51.06 0.09 26.62
C GLU A 80 49.69 -0.61 26.58
N LEU A 81 49.54 -1.61 25.72
CA LEU A 81 48.42 -2.55 25.73
C LEU A 81 49.01 -3.96 25.85
N HIS A 82 48.74 -4.62 26.96
CA HIS A 82 49.05 -6.03 27.17
C HIS A 82 47.84 -6.90 26.90
N ILE A 83 48.05 -8.04 26.25
CA ILE A 83 46.98 -8.94 25.81
C ILE A 83 47.28 -10.36 26.28
N GLU A 84 46.36 -10.94 27.03
CA GLU A 84 46.36 -12.37 27.29
C GLU A 84 45.19 -13.01 26.56
N GLN A 85 45.44 -14.09 25.82
CA GLN A 85 44.42 -14.77 25.04
C GLN A 85 44.28 -16.22 25.53
N PRO A 86 43.51 -16.48 26.62
CA PRO A 86 43.25 -17.83 27.09
C PRO A 86 42.58 -18.74 26.04
N ALA A 87 41.76 -18.17 25.16
CA ALA A 87 41.08 -18.88 24.06
C ALA A 87 40.81 -17.93 22.88
N PRO A 88 40.56 -18.45 21.65
CA PRO A 88 40.21 -17.61 20.50
C PRO A 88 39.09 -16.59 20.77
N GLU A 89 38.11 -16.99 21.57
CA GLU A 89 36.93 -16.23 21.95
C GLU A 89 37.04 -15.48 23.28
N HIS A 90 38.17 -15.58 24.00
CA HIS A 90 38.35 -15.03 25.34
C HIS A 90 39.69 -14.30 25.46
N TRP A 91 39.63 -13.00 25.74
CA TRP A 91 40.77 -12.09 25.73
C TRP A 91 40.77 -11.22 27.00
N HIS A 92 41.92 -11.07 27.64
CA HIS A 92 42.16 -10.05 28.65
C HIS A 92 43.02 -8.93 28.05
N LEU A 93 42.56 -7.70 28.19
CA LEU A 93 43.19 -6.51 27.64
C LEU A 93 43.52 -5.55 28.78
N THR A 94 44.80 -5.22 28.96
CA THR A 94 45.24 -4.26 29.98
C THR A 94 45.92 -3.08 29.30
N TRP A 95 45.33 -1.89 29.45
CA TRP A 95 45.91 -0.64 28.97
C TRP A 95 46.59 0.09 30.12
N SER A 96 47.85 0.50 29.94
CA SER A 96 48.58 1.34 30.88
C SER A 96 49.08 2.61 30.17
N LEU A 97 48.80 3.77 30.75
CA LEU A 97 49.06 5.09 30.20
C LEU A 97 49.91 5.89 31.18
N LYS A 98 50.96 6.54 30.67
CA LYS A 98 51.86 7.38 31.47
C LYS A 98 52.26 8.63 30.71
N ALA A 99 51.89 9.79 31.25
CA ALA A 99 52.22 11.10 30.71
C ALA A 99 53.40 11.73 31.46
N ALA A 100 54.25 12.49 30.76
CA ALA A 100 55.37 13.20 31.37
C ALA A 100 54.92 14.35 32.29
N LYS A 101 53.73 14.91 32.03
CA LYS A 101 53.04 15.93 32.82
C LYS A 101 51.55 15.59 32.87
N PRO A 102 50.79 16.05 33.88
CA PRO A 102 49.34 15.87 33.93
C PRO A 102 48.64 16.39 32.68
N VAL A 103 47.83 15.55 32.04
CA VAL A 103 47.07 15.82 30.81
C VAL A 103 45.63 16.17 31.14
N GLU A 104 45.18 17.35 30.72
CA GLU A 104 43.81 17.82 30.97
C GLU A 104 42.78 16.89 30.33
N THR A 105 41.87 16.34 31.14
CA THR A 105 41.02 15.21 30.74
C THR A 105 39.64 15.31 31.34
N GLN A 106 38.63 15.33 30.47
CA GLN A 106 37.23 15.22 30.86
C GLN A 106 36.86 13.76 31.14
N THR A 107 37.27 12.88 30.23
CA THR A 107 37.06 11.45 30.37
C THR A 107 38.14 10.71 29.59
N LEU A 108 38.57 9.61 30.18
CA LEU A 108 39.40 8.60 29.55
C LEU A 108 38.58 7.31 29.65
N ALA A 109 38.51 6.53 28.59
CA ALA A 109 37.62 5.38 28.56
C ALA A 109 38.08 4.29 27.60
N VAL A 110 37.64 3.06 27.86
CA VAL A 110 37.54 2.03 26.82
C VAL A 110 36.16 2.15 26.19
N GLN A 111 36.13 2.30 24.87
CA GLN A 111 34.93 2.57 24.10
C GLN A 111 34.73 1.48 23.04
N LEU A 112 33.53 0.89 23.06
CA LEU A 112 33.02 0.01 22.02
C LEU A 112 32.14 0.84 21.08
N GLU A 113 32.51 0.93 19.81
CA GLU A 113 31.73 1.58 18.77
C GLU A 113 30.90 0.56 17.99
N LEU A 114 29.64 0.91 17.75
CA LEU A 114 28.59 0.02 17.28
C LEU A 114 27.80 0.73 16.15
N PRO A 115 27.85 0.27 14.88
CA PRO A 115 27.08 0.83 13.79
C PRO A 115 25.57 0.76 14.05
N VAL A 116 24.85 1.82 13.67
CA VAL A 116 23.38 1.87 13.76
C VAL A 116 22.74 1.05 12.63
N GLU A 117 23.33 1.06 11.45
CA GLU A 117 22.87 0.38 10.24
C GLU A 117 23.68 -0.89 10.00
N ALA A 118 23.22 -2.01 10.53
CA ALA A 118 23.62 -3.32 10.06
C ALA A 118 22.37 -4.04 9.56
N GLU A 119 22.43 -4.65 8.37
CA GLU A 119 21.29 -5.34 7.74
C GLU A 119 20.56 -6.23 8.78
N PRO A 120 19.21 -6.25 8.81
CA PRO A 120 18.50 -7.13 9.71
C PRO A 120 19.01 -8.58 9.55
N PRO A 121 19.37 -9.25 10.65
CA PRO A 121 19.00 -8.99 12.05
C PRO A 121 20.10 -8.34 12.91
N ALA A 122 21.08 -7.67 12.31
CA ALA A 122 22.20 -7.06 13.05
C ALA A 122 21.87 -5.69 13.69
N ALA A 123 20.68 -5.11 13.45
CA ALA A 123 20.24 -3.88 14.11
C ALA A 123 20.25 -4.02 15.65
N LEU A 124 20.95 -3.11 16.33
CA LEU A 124 21.12 -3.12 17.80
C LEU A 124 19.98 -2.42 18.56
N ALA A 125 19.22 -1.57 17.86
CA ALA A 125 18.10 -0.85 18.46
C ALA A 125 17.05 -1.82 19.02
N GLY A 126 16.58 -1.55 20.23
CA GLY A 126 15.58 -2.36 20.92
C GLY A 126 16.05 -3.70 21.48
N LYS A 127 17.30 -4.13 21.22
CA LYS A 127 17.88 -5.34 21.85
C LYS A 127 18.24 -5.05 23.31
N PRO A 128 18.03 -6.01 24.24
CA PRO A 128 18.43 -5.84 25.62
C PRO A 128 19.96 -5.84 25.76
N VAL A 129 20.46 -4.92 26.59
CA VAL A 129 21.85 -4.80 27.03
C VAL A 129 21.85 -4.93 28.54
N TRP A 130 22.60 -5.89 29.08
CA TRP A 130 22.66 -6.15 30.52
C TRP A 130 23.92 -5.51 31.11
N ILE A 131 23.75 -4.70 32.16
CA ILE A 131 24.83 -3.91 32.79
C ILE A 131 24.71 -4.07 34.31
N GLY A 132 25.63 -4.79 34.95
CA GLY A 132 25.70 -4.89 36.42
C GLY A 132 24.36 -5.25 37.10
N GLY A 133 23.57 -6.15 36.50
CA GLY A 133 22.24 -6.55 36.99
C GLY A 133 21.06 -5.66 36.55
N LYS A 134 21.31 -4.56 35.83
CA LYS A 134 20.30 -3.71 35.18
C LYS A 134 20.16 -4.07 33.70
N THR A 135 19.02 -3.70 33.10
CA THR A 135 18.76 -3.90 31.66
C THR A 135 18.47 -2.55 31.00
N ALA A 136 19.10 -2.30 29.85
CA ALA A 136 18.89 -1.13 28.99
C ALA A 136 18.75 -1.56 27.52
N SER A 137 18.47 -0.63 26.60
CA SER A 137 18.47 -0.89 25.15
C SER A 137 18.79 0.39 24.36
N PHE A 138 19.39 0.24 23.18
CA PHE A 138 19.66 1.37 22.28
C PHE A 138 18.37 1.83 21.58
N PRO A 139 18.14 3.15 21.40
CA PRO A 139 16.92 3.67 20.80
C PRO A 139 17.00 3.69 19.27
N LYS A 140 15.91 3.38 18.55
CA LYS A 140 15.89 3.48 17.08
C LYS A 140 15.98 4.93 16.59
N GLU A 141 15.40 5.87 17.32
CA GLU A 141 15.55 7.31 17.08
C GLU A 141 16.74 7.88 17.89
N PRO A 142 17.43 8.94 17.40
CA PRO A 142 18.51 9.56 18.15
C PRO A 142 18.07 10.00 19.55
N ALA A 143 18.85 9.61 20.58
CA ALA A 143 18.64 10.13 21.94
C ALA A 143 18.84 11.65 21.98
N ALA A 144 17.95 12.37 22.67
CA ALA A 144 17.89 13.85 22.64
C ALA A 144 19.20 14.54 23.10
N ASP A 145 19.89 13.96 24.09
CA ASP A 145 21.18 14.43 24.61
C ASP A 145 22.33 13.43 24.37
N GLY A 146 22.07 12.41 23.56
CA GLY A 146 23.01 11.33 23.26
C GLY A 146 23.28 10.34 24.40
N THR A 147 22.68 10.50 25.59
CA THR A 147 22.85 9.54 26.70
C THR A 147 21.67 8.58 26.77
N VAL A 148 21.94 7.29 26.56
CA VAL A 148 20.92 6.23 26.61
C VAL A 148 20.82 5.62 28.00
N PHE A 149 21.98 5.35 28.61
CA PHE A 149 22.06 4.78 29.96
C PHE A 149 23.35 5.26 30.64
N ARG A 150 23.28 5.43 31.96
CA ARG A 150 24.41 5.72 32.83
C ARG A 150 24.26 4.96 34.14
N GLY A 151 25.27 4.18 34.51
CA GLY A 151 25.29 3.47 35.79
C GLY A 151 26.62 2.78 36.03
N ASN A 152 26.84 2.30 37.24
CA ASN A 152 28.03 1.53 37.59
C ASN A 152 27.79 0.03 37.43
N GLY A 153 28.85 -0.72 37.09
CA GLY A 153 28.84 -2.17 37.01
C GLY A 153 30.22 -2.77 36.73
N THR A 154 30.32 -4.09 36.88
CA THR A 154 31.52 -4.88 36.58
C THR A 154 31.38 -5.75 35.33
N GLU A 155 30.18 -5.85 34.76
CA GLU A 155 29.88 -6.70 33.61
C GLU A 155 28.88 -6.02 32.68
N LEU A 156 29.16 -6.10 31.38
CA LEU A 156 28.27 -5.78 30.26
C LEU A 156 28.05 -7.04 29.41
N ARG A 157 26.80 -7.36 29.09
CA ARG A 157 26.46 -8.37 28.08
C ARG A 157 25.65 -7.73 26.95
N LEU A 158 26.08 -7.92 25.71
CA LEU A 158 25.55 -7.27 24.52
C LEU A 158 25.38 -8.29 23.37
N PRO A 159 24.16 -8.55 22.87
CA PRO A 159 23.96 -9.41 21.71
C PRO A 159 24.41 -8.70 20.42
N LEU A 160 25.37 -9.29 19.71
CA LEU A 160 25.85 -8.83 18.40
C LEU A 160 25.30 -9.73 17.27
N ARG A 161 25.84 -9.61 16.04
CA ARG A 161 25.32 -10.32 14.87
C ARG A 161 25.47 -11.82 15.02
N ASP A 162 26.68 -12.27 15.35
CA ASP A 162 27.05 -13.69 15.31
C ASP A 162 27.16 -14.34 16.69
N GLY A 163 27.01 -13.57 17.78
CA GLY A 163 27.12 -14.08 19.14
C GLY A 163 26.82 -13.07 20.24
N LEU A 164 26.99 -13.50 21.48
CA LEU A 164 26.88 -12.68 22.68
C LEU A 164 28.26 -12.18 23.09
N LEU A 165 28.46 -10.86 23.12
CA LEU A 165 29.65 -10.25 23.71
C LEU A 165 29.46 -10.02 25.20
N THR A 166 30.38 -10.51 26.02
CA THR A 166 30.50 -10.21 27.45
C THR A 166 31.79 -9.44 27.68
N LEU A 167 31.69 -8.26 28.29
CA LEU A 167 32.83 -7.44 28.71
C LEU A 167 32.83 -7.31 30.24
N LYS A 168 33.92 -7.65 30.92
CA LYS A 168 34.04 -7.57 32.38
C LYS A 168 35.22 -6.73 32.83
N THR A 169 35.05 -6.02 33.92
CA THR A 169 36.09 -5.22 34.58
C THR A 169 36.38 -5.77 35.97
N GLU A 170 37.63 -5.65 36.43
CA GLU A 170 38.04 -6.13 37.76
C GLU A 170 37.39 -5.36 38.92
N ARG A 171 37.06 -4.10 38.67
CA ARG A 171 36.45 -3.18 39.65
C ARG A 171 35.18 -2.60 39.08
N GLU A 172 34.29 -2.18 39.97
CA GLU A 172 33.09 -1.44 39.58
C GLU A 172 33.49 -0.15 38.87
N THR A 173 33.00 0.04 37.64
CA THR A 173 33.25 1.24 36.85
C THR A 173 31.96 1.81 36.29
N GLU A 174 31.98 3.10 35.95
CA GLU A 174 30.87 3.75 35.27
C GLU A 174 30.81 3.26 33.81
N ILE A 175 29.66 2.69 33.46
CA ILE A 175 29.32 2.23 32.11
C ILE A 175 28.25 3.17 31.54
N ARG A 176 28.50 3.68 30.32
CA ARG A 176 27.54 4.51 29.58
C ARG A 176 27.16 3.88 28.25
N LEU A 177 25.88 3.90 27.94
CA LEU A 177 25.38 3.68 26.58
C LEU A 177 25.11 5.06 25.97
N LEU A 178 25.69 5.30 24.80
CA LEU A 178 25.66 6.59 24.11
C LEU A 178 25.15 6.42 22.68
N ASP A 179 24.49 7.46 22.17
CA ASP A 179 24.02 7.55 20.80
C ASP A 179 24.70 8.74 20.12
N PHE A 180 25.65 8.45 19.22
CA PHE A 180 26.42 9.51 18.58
C PHE A 180 25.71 10.15 17.38
N ARG A 181 24.48 9.73 17.03
CA ARG A 181 23.72 10.36 15.95
C ARG A 181 23.33 11.79 16.26
N VAL A 182 23.19 12.15 17.55
CA VAL A 182 23.00 13.54 17.98
C VAL A 182 24.19 14.44 17.59
N TRP A 183 25.36 13.84 17.33
CA TRP A 183 26.57 14.51 16.85
C TRP A 183 26.93 14.10 15.40
N ASN A 184 25.93 13.71 14.58
CA ASN A 184 26.09 13.30 13.18
C ASN A 184 27.02 12.10 12.93
N SER A 185 27.20 11.20 13.92
CA SER A 185 27.90 9.93 13.71
C SER A 185 26.90 8.77 13.64
N PRO A 186 27.00 7.85 12.66
CA PRO A 186 26.05 6.74 12.47
C PRO A 186 26.30 5.56 13.43
N THR A 187 26.66 5.85 14.69
CA THR A 187 27.12 4.84 15.66
C THR A 187 26.50 5.03 17.04
N TYR A 188 26.15 3.94 17.70
CA TYR A 188 26.09 3.88 19.16
C TYR A 188 27.49 3.67 19.74
N ALA A 189 27.64 3.93 21.03
CA ALA A 189 28.85 3.59 21.76
C ALA A 189 28.54 3.03 23.16
N VAL A 190 29.35 2.08 23.62
CA VAL A 190 29.45 1.70 25.03
C VAL A 190 30.76 2.21 25.59
N ARG A 191 30.71 2.92 26.70
CA ARG A 191 31.90 3.49 27.33
C ARG A 191 32.09 2.94 28.73
N PHE A 192 33.27 2.40 29.00
CA PHE A 192 33.76 2.10 30.34
C PHE A 192 34.71 3.22 30.76
N SER A 193 34.30 4.03 31.72
CA SER A 193 35.12 5.12 32.22
C SER A 193 36.36 4.58 32.94
N LEU A 194 37.51 5.20 32.71
CA LEU A 194 38.74 4.91 33.46
C LEU A 194 38.82 5.88 34.64
N PRO A 195 39.01 5.40 35.88
CA PRO A 195 39.38 6.27 36.98
C PRO A 195 40.78 6.83 36.73
N PHE A 196 40.96 8.13 36.89
CA PHE A 196 42.26 8.79 36.77
C PHE A 196 42.65 9.50 38.07
N ASP A 197 43.97 9.62 38.27
CA ASP A 197 44.65 9.96 39.51
C ASP A 197 44.45 11.41 40.02
N ARG A 198 43.89 12.31 39.20
CA ARG A 198 43.69 13.73 39.55
C ARG A 198 42.36 14.28 39.03
N ALA A 199 41.70 15.16 39.79
CA ALA A 199 40.46 15.79 39.32
C ALA A 199 40.71 16.63 38.05
N GLY A 200 40.05 16.29 36.93
CA GLY A 200 40.13 17.00 35.65
C GLY A 200 41.41 16.77 34.82
N ALA A 201 42.32 15.89 35.23
CA ALA A 201 43.52 15.55 34.47
C ALA A 201 44.04 14.15 34.84
N PHE A 202 44.78 13.47 33.95
CA PHE A 202 45.49 12.23 34.33
C PHE A 202 46.99 12.36 34.13
N GLN A 203 47.79 11.73 34.98
CA GLN A 203 49.22 11.52 34.73
C GLN A 203 49.52 10.04 34.51
N GLU A 204 48.91 9.17 35.30
CA GLU A 204 48.94 7.72 35.11
C GLU A 204 47.52 7.14 35.12
N ALA A 205 47.26 6.15 34.27
CA ALA A 205 46.00 5.42 34.25
C ALA A 205 46.22 3.97 33.79
N GLU A 206 45.57 3.04 34.46
CA GLU A 206 45.59 1.62 34.12
C GLU A 206 44.17 1.05 34.13
N PHE A 207 43.88 0.16 33.19
CA PHE A 207 42.57 -0.47 33.07
C PHE A 207 42.65 -1.84 32.43
N SER A 208 42.06 -2.83 33.09
CA SER A 208 41.91 -4.19 32.60
C SER A 208 40.46 -4.48 32.21
N LEU A 209 40.28 -5.13 31.07
CA LEU A 209 38.99 -5.57 30.55
C LEU A 209 39.10 -6.99 30.01
N GLU A 210 38.23 -7.87 30.49
CA GLU A 210 37.99 -9.18 29.90
C GLU A 210 36.94 -9.06 28.80
N ALA A 211 37.22 -9.59 27.61
CA ALA A 211 36.30 -9.68 26.49
C ALA A 211 36.09 -11.14 26.10
N LYS A 212 34.85 -11.61 26.22
CA LYS A 212 34.44 -12.96 25.84
C LYS A 212 33.33 -12.90 24.79
N PHE A 213 33.49 -13.58 23.66
CA PHE A 213 32.49 -13.61 22.58
C PHE A 213 31.95 -15.03 22.38
N GLU A 214 30.67 -15.26 22.64
CA GLU A 214 30.07 -16.60 22.54
C GLU A 214 29.19 -16.69 21.29
N PRO A 215 29.59 -17.43 20.24
CA PRO A 215 28.80 -17.56 19.02
C PRO A 215 27.42 -18.17 19.28
N TRP A 216 26.42 -17.68 18.56
CA TRP A 216 25.07 -18.23 18.64
C TRP A 216 25.05 -19.68 18.17
N ARG A 217 24.55 -20.59 19.01
CA ARG A 217 24.36 -22.00 18.65
C ARG A 217 22.97 -22.19 18.07
N ILE A 218 22.91 -22.45 16.77
CA ILE A 218 21.65 -22.68 16.05
C ILE A 218 21.79 -23.94 15.22
N GLU A 219 20.87 -24.87 15.41
CA GLU A 219 20.86 -26.15 14.72
C GLU A 219 19.56 -26.27 13.91
N PRO A 220 19.65 -26.44 12.57
CA PRO A 220 18.49 -26.80 11.75
C PRO A 220 17.87 -28.12 12.24
N VAL A 221 16.53 -28.16 12.23
CA VAL A 221 15.77 -29.38 12.54
C VAL A 221 15.40 -30.07 11.23
N ASP A 222 15.66 -31.37 11.14
CA ASP A 222 15.25 -32.17 9.99
C ASP A 222 13.74 -32.46 10.06
N LEU A 223 13.00 -31.89 9.11
CA LEU A 223 11.54 -32.07 8.98
C LEU A 223 11.17 -33.15 7.96
N THR A 224 12.13 -33.73 7.24
CA THR A 224 11.90 -34.51 6.01
C THR A 224 10.90 -35.64 6.22
N ALA A 225 10.99 -36.37 7.33
CA ALA A 225 10.10 -37.49 7.65
C ALA A 225 8.64 -37.09 7.95
N ALA A 226 8.39 -35.82 8.26
CA ALA A 226 7.05 -35.29 8.55
C ALA A 226 6.46 -34.47 7.40
N CYS A 227 7.26 -34.12 6.39
CA CYS A 227 6.79 -33.39 5.22
C CYS A 227 5.75 -34.24 4.47
N ASN A 228 4.66 -33.61 4.07
CA ASN A 228 3.53 -34.26 3.43
C ASN A 228 3.01 -33.53 2.19
N MET A 229 3.56 -32.34 1.87
CA MET A 229 3.15 -31.59 0.69
C MET A 229 4.29 -30.76 0.08
N GLY A 230 4.29 -30.63 -1.24
CA GLY A 230 5.29 -29.86 -2.00
C GLY A 230 4.99 -28.36 -2.07
N PHE A 231 6.01 -27.55 -2.36
CA PHE A 231 5.82 -26.11 -2.58
C PHE A 231 5.25 -25.74 -3.94
N ARG A 232 5.48 -26.57 -4.96
CA ARG A 232 5.04 -26.35 -6.34
C ARG A 232 3.73 -27.06 -6.63
N ASP A 233 2.87 -26.44 -7.41
CA ASP A 233 1.59 -26.97 -7.85
C ASP A 233 1.44 -26.79 -9.36
N GLU A 234 1.17 -27.88 -10.08
CA GLU A 234 0.90 -27.82 -11.52
C GLU A 234 -0.60 -27.92 -11.83
N THR A 235 -1.44 -28.37 -10.89
CA THR A 235 -2.86 -28.64 -11.12
C THR A 235 -3.66 -28.47 -9.83
N ALA A 236 -4.51 -27.45 -9.79
CA ALA A 236 -5.33 -27.16 -8.61
C ALA A 236 -6.30 -28.30 -8.27
N GLY A 237 -6.34 -28.70 -7.00
CA GLY A 237 -7.34 -29.59 -6.43
C GLY A 237 -7.12 -31.07 -6.70
N ASP A 238 -5.92 -31.47 -7.13
CA ASP A 238 -5.57 -32.87 -7.37
C ASP A 238 -4.88 -33.54 -6.17
N GLY A 239 -4.62 -32.76 -5.11
CA GLY A 239 -3.93 -33.19 -3.90
C GLY A 239 -2.43 -33.42 -4.07
N ARG A 240 -1.82 -32.94 -5.16
CA ARG A 240 -0.41 -33.16 -5.52
C ARG A 240 0.34 -31.85 -5.69
N GLY A 241 1.10 -31.50 -4.65
CA GLY A 241 1.88 -30.27 -4.67
C GLY A 241 1.00 -29.06 -4.34
N GLY A 242 1.64 -27.92 -4.10
CA GLY A 242 0.98 -26.74 -3.55
C GLY A 242 0.49 -26.98 -2.13
N TRP A 243 1.08 -26.33 -1.15
CA TRP A 243 0.70 -26.57 0.23
C TRP A 243 -0.78 -26.24 0.55
N THR A 244 -1.46 -25.46 -0.32
CA THR A 244 -2.92 -25.22 -0.32
C THR A 244 -3.67 -25.87 -1.48
N ASP A 245 -2.99 -26.52 -2.44
CA ASP A 245 -3.57 -27.21 -3.59
C ASP A 245 -4.46 -26.31 -4.48
N GLN A 246 -3.92 -25.14 -4.87
CA GLN A 246 -4.66 -24.06 -5.57
C GLN A 246 -4.13 -23.76 -6.97
N GLY A 247 -3.20 -24.57 -7.48
CA GLY A 247 -2.64 -24.49 -8.81
C GLY A 247 -1.42 -23.57 -8.93
N PRO A 248 -0.87 -23.48 -10.16
CA PRO A 248 0.42 -22.83 -10.42
C PRO A 248 0.45 -21.33 -10.20
N GLU A 249 -0.72 -20.70 -10.18
CA GLU A 249 -0.88 -19.28 -9.90
C GLU A 249 -0.94 -19.00 -8.41
N HIS A 250 -1.01 -20.02 -7.54
CA HIS A 250 -1.24 -19.92 -6.10
C HIS A 250 -0.38 -20.92 -5.30
N ASP A 251 0.95 -20.91 -5.51
CA ASP A 251 1.89 -21.81 -4.84
C ASP A 251 3.15 -21.11 -4.31
N LEU A 252 4.14 -21.88 -3.82
CA LEU A 252 5.42 -21.40 -3.27
C LEU A 252 6.61 -21.76 -4.18
N ARG A 253 6.43 -21.85 -5.51
CA ARG A 253 7.48 -22.30 -6.44
C ARG A 253 8.79 -21.52 -6.43
N ASP A 254 8.76 -20.27 -5.97
CA ASP A 254 9.92 -19.39 -5.86
C ASP A 254 10.76 -19.64 -4.60
N LEU A 255 10.23 -20.41 -3.66
CA LEU A 255 10.97 -20.83 -2.48
C LEU A 255 11.94 -21.94 -2.88
N LYS A 256 13.22 -21.59 -2.97
CA LYS A 256 14.26 -22.53 -3.40
C LYS A 256 14.67 -23.47 -2.25
N PRO A 257 14.76 -24.79 -2.48
CA PRO A 257 15.38 -25.71 -1.53
C PRO A 257 16.84 -25.35 -1.25
N GLY A 258 17.35 -25.75 -0.08
CA GLY A 258 18.70 -25.46 0.36
C GLY A 258 18.74 -24.71 1.70
N GLU A 259 19.84 -24.00 1.95
CA GLU A 259 19.99 -23.25 3.20
C GLU A 259 19.30 -21.89 3.10
N LEU A 260 18.34 -21.62 3.99
CA LEU A 260 17.75 -20.29 4.19
C LEU A 260 18.41 -19.62 5.40
N ARG A 261 18.98 -18.43 5.18
CA ARG A 261 19.64 -17.65 6.23
C ARG A 261 18.88 -16.37 6.55
N GLN A 262 18.73 -16.09 7.84
CA GLN A 262 18.30 -14.80 8.35
C GLN A 262 19.23 -14.40 9.50
N GLY A 263 20.29 -13.65 9.19
CA GLY A 263 21.43 -13.41 10.08
C GLY A 263 21.97 -14.70 10.71
N PRO A 264 21.96 -14.86 12.05
CA PRO A 264 22.52 -16.06 12.66
C PRO A 264 21.65 -17.31 12.41
N PHE A 265 20.34 -17.13 12.12
CA PHE A 265 19.41 -18.22 11.89
C PHE A 265 19.68 -18.92 10.56
N ARG A 266 19.81 -20.25 10.62
CA ARG A 266 20.02 -21.13 9.48
C ARG A 266 18.95 -22.18 9.47
N PHE A 267 18.25 -22.32 8.36
CA PHE A 267 17.19 -23.30 8.17
C PHE A 267 17.52 -24.20 6.99
N SER A 268 17.17 -25.48 7.09
CA SER A 268 17.24 -26.42 5.98
C SER A 268 15.87 -26.49 5.30
N LEU A 269 15.78 -25.94 4.08
CA LEU A 269 14.59 -26.06 3.23
C LEU A 269 14.72 -27.28 2.32
N THR A 270 13.65 -28.07 2.27
CA THR A 270 13.49 -29.15 1.27
C THR A 270 12.54 -28.69 0.15
N GLU A 271 12.18 -29.56 -0.79
CA GLU A 271 11.10 -29.26 -1.76
C GLU A 271 9.69 -29.39 -1.15
N HIS A 272 9.60 -29.95 0.07
CA HIS A 272 8.37 -30.27 0.76
C HIS A 272 8.31 -29.61 2.13
N CYS A 273 7.10 -29.52 2.67
CA CYS A 273 6.79 -28.94 3.96
C CYS A 273 5.81 -29.80 4.75
N VAL A 274 5.69 -29.49 6.03
CA VAL A 274 4.66 -30.07 6.89
C VAL A 274 3.42 -29.20 6.77
N VAL A 275 2.29 -29.78 6.32
CA VAL A 275 0.99 -29.11 6.27
C VAL A 275 0.02 -29.80 7.22
N LEU A 276 -0.66 -29.00 8.04
CA LEU A 276 -1.62 -29.47 9.03
C LEU A 276 -3.00 -28.83 8.83
N GLY A 277 -4.06 -29.59 9.09
CA GLY A 277 -5.44 -29.11 9.09
C GLY A 277 -6.20 -29.31 7.79
N ARG A 278 -7.51 -29.00 7.82
CA ARG A 278 -8.46 -29.33 6.76
C ARG A 278 -8.35 -30.78 6.30
N ASN A 279 -7.92 -31.01 5.05
CA ASN A 279 -7.80 -32.33 4.41
C ASN A 279 -6.44 -33.00 4.72
N PHE A 280 -5.55 -32.32 5.45
CA PHE A 280 -4.24 -32.81 5.85
C PHE A 280 -4.26 -33.34 7.30
N PRO A 281 -3.23 -34.11 7.71
CA PRO A 281 -3.10 -34.56 9.10
C PRO A 281 -3.26 -33.41 10.10
N LYS A 282 -3.98 -33.66 11.20
CA LYS A 282 -4.15 -32.62 12.24
C LYS A 282 -2.92 -32.45 13.12
N ARG A 283 -1.95 -33.37 13.04
CA ARG A 283 -0.74 -33.37 13.85
C ARG A 283 0.48 -33.89 13.09
N ALA A 284 1.65 -33.40 13.46
CA ALA A 284 2.95 -33.94 13.09
C ALA A 284 3.86 -34.02 14.32
N THR A 285 4.90 -34.87 14.30
CA THR A 285 5.87 -35.00 15.40
C THR A 285 7.26 -35.23 14.84
N ILE A 286 8.23 -34.49 15.35
CA ILE A 286 9.63 -34.50 14.94
C ILE A 286 10.50 -34.98 16.11
N PRO A 287 11.33 -36.02 15.93
CA PRO A 287 12.28 -36.46 16.95
C PRO A 287 13.40 -35.42 17.12
N MET A 288 13.82 -35.18 18.36
CA MET A 288 14.80 -34.12 18.71
C MET A 288 16.09 -34.67 19.34
N GLY A 289 16.22 -35.99 19.45
CA GLY A 289 17.46 -36.67 19.84
C GLY A 289 17.90 -36.45 21.30
N GLY A 290 17.05 -35.87 22.16
CA GLY A 290 17.34 -35.69 23.59
C GLY A 290 18.22 -34.48 23.91
N LYS A 291 18.42 -33.55 22.98
CA LYS A 291 19.25 -32.35 23.22
C LYS A 291 18.50 -31.34 24.11
N THR A 292 19.24 -30.64 24.96
CA THR A 292 18.67 -29.53 25.76
C THR A 292 18.67 -28.25 24.94
N VAL A 293 17.47 -27.71 24.68
CA VAL A 293 17.27 -26.48 23.91
C VAL A 293 16.37 -25.52 24.68
N ARG A 294 16.44 -24.22 24.38
CA ARG A 294 15.63 -23.16 25.01
C ARG A 294 14.69 -22.47 24.03
N ARG A 295 14.97 -22.56 22.73
CA ARG A 295 14.20 -21.89 21.68
C ARG A 295 13.96 -22.81 20.50
N LEU A 296 12.76 -22.70 19.93
CA LEU A 296 12.40 -23.23 18.63
C LEU A 296 12.05 -22.06 17.71
N TYR A 297 12.64 -22.04 16.53
CA TYR A 297 12.39 -21.08 15.47
C TYR A 297 11.68 -21.81 14.33
N LEU A 298 10.55 -21.26 13.86
CA LEU A 298 9.77 -21.81 12.76
C LEU A 298 9.71 -20.83 11.61
N VAL A 299 9.98 -21.31 10.39
CA VAL A 299 9.61 -20.62 9.15
C VAL A 299 8.27 -21.20 8.71
N HIS A 300 7.20 -20.42 8.82
CA HIS A 300 5.84 -20.94 8.73
C HIS A 300 4.83 -19.89 8.27
N ALA A 301 3.65 -20.35 7.88
CA ALA A 301 2.50 -19.51 7.55
C ALA A 301 1.17 -20.27 7.73
N ALA A 302 0.05 -19.55 7.72
CA ALA A 302 -1.29 -20.12 7.78
C ALA A 302 -2.08 -19.83 6.51
N ALA A 303 -3.08 -20.67 6.20
CA ALA A 303 -4.08 -20.38 5.18
C ALA A 303 -5.45 -20.46 5.83
N TRP A 304 -6.28 -19.45 5.58
CA TRP A 304 -7.55 -19.25 6.29
C TRP A 304 -7.39 -19.30 7.82
N PRO A 305 -6.47 -18.51 8.41
CA PRO A 305 -6.30 -18.50 9.86
C PRO A 305 -7.57 -18.03 10.56
N PRO A 306 -7.77 -18.40 11.83
CA PRO A 306 -8.84 -17.82 12.63
C PRO A 306 -8.54 -16.32 12.91
N PRO A 307 -9.51 -15.54 13.44
CA PRO A 307 -9.31 -14.10 13.68
C PRO A 307 -8.07 -13.78 14.52
N ALA A 308 -7.44 -12.62 14.28
CA ALA A 308 -6.26 -12.21 15.04
C ALA A 308 -6.52 -12.24 16.57
N GLY A 309 -5.55 -12.76 17.32
CA GLY A 309 -5.64 -12.99 18.77
C GLY A 309 -6.24 -14.35 19.17
N THR A 310 -6.62 -15.20 18.21
CA THR A 310 -7.11 -16.56 18.49
C THR A 310 -6.05 -17.63 18.20
N GLU A 311 -6.15 -18.77 18.87
CA GLU A 311 -5.22 -19.90 18.72
C GLU A 311 -5.44 -20.59 17.36
N LEU A 312 -4.39 -20.69 16.53
CA LEU A 312 -4.37 -21.53 15.33
C LEU A 312 -4.08 -22.99 15.69
N GLY A 313 -3.11 -23.19 16.59
CA GLY A 313 -2.60 -24.50 16.96
C GLY A 313 -1.66 -24.47 18.15
N ARG A 314 -1.03 -25.61 18.45
CA ARG A 314 -0.11 -25.80 19.57
C ARG A 314 1.16 -26.53 19.18
N ILE A 315 2.24 -26.17 19.86
CA ILE A 315 3.52 -26.88 19.87
C ILE A 315 3.58 -27.71 21.14
N HIS A 316 3.79 -29.02 21.01
CA HIS A 316 3.88 -29.96 22.12
C HIS A 316 5.33 -30.42 22.29
N CYS A 317 5.97 -30.07 23.39
CA CYS A 317 7.32 -30.55 23.72
C CYS A 317 7.21 -31.78 24.62
N ARG A 318 7.86 -32.89 24.27
CA ARG A 318 8.04 -34.05 25.16
C ARG A 318 9.50 -34.15 25.54
N PHE A 319 9.76 -34.38 26.82
CA PHE A 319 11.09 -34.43 27.39
C PHE A 319 11.48 -35.87 27.74
N THR A 320 12.78 -36.17 27.75
CA THR A 320 13.26 -37.55 28.02
C THR A 320 12.98 -38.01 29.45
N ASP A 321 12.67 -37.07 30.36
CA ASP A 321 12.27 -37.33 31.75
C ASP A 321 10.78 -37.72 31.89
N GLY A 322 10.04 -37.81 30.78
CA GLY A 322 8.60 -38.11 30.75
C GLY A 322 7.70 -36.89 30.92
N GLY A 323 8.27 -35.70 31.17
CA GLY A 323 7.53 -34.44 31.23
C GLY A 323 7.07 -33.94 29.86
N SER A 324 6.15 -32.97 29.86
CA SER A 324 5.71 -32.27 28.65
C SER A 324 5.51 -30.77 28.88
N ALA A 325 5.39 -30.02 27.78
CA ALA A 325 4.98 -28.62 27.77
C ALA A 325 4.18 -28.32 26.50
N GLU A 326 3.22 -27.39 26.58
CA GLU A 326 2.44 -26.93 25.43
C GLU A 326 2.59 -25.43 25.26
N ILE A 327 2.74 -25.00 24.00
CA ILE A 327 2.93 -23.59 23.65
C ILE A 327 1.88 -23.25 22.58
N PRO A 328 0.98 -22.27 22.82
CA PRO A 328 0.00 -21.87 21.81
C PRO A 328 0.68 -21.11 20.67
N VAL A 329 0.11 -21.25 19.47
CA VAL A 329 0.46 -20.49 18.28
C VAL A 329 -0.73 -19.61 17.92
N THR A 330 -0.56 -18.30 18.06
CA THR A 330 -1.66 -17.32 17.98
C THR A 330 -1.66 -16.59 16.64
N ALA A 331 -2.79 -16.60 15.94
CA ALA A 331 -2.97 -15.85 14.70
C ALA A 331 -2.81 -14.34 14.95
N GLY A 332 -2.08 -13.64 14.07
CA GLY A 332 -1.81 -12.21 14.21
C GLY A 332 -0.70 -11.84 15.21
N THR A 333 -0.14 -12.82 15.93
CA THR A 333 1.06 -12.64 16.79
C THR A 333 2.22 -13.49 16.32
N ASP A 334 1.99 -14.80 16.17
CA ASP A 334 3.00 -15.82 15.89
C ASP A 334 2.95 -16.31 14.44
N VAL A 335 1.80 -16.14 13.77
CA VAL A 335 1.56 -16.61 12.40
C VAL A 335 0.48 -15.75 11.74
N ASP A 336 0.65 -15.44 10.46
CA ASP A 336 -0.35 -14.74 9.65
C ASP A 336 -0.76 -15.57 8.43
N ASN A 337 -1.79 -15.12 7.73
CA ASN A 337 -2.16 -15.65 6.43
C ASN A 337 -0.97 -15.51 5.46
N TRP A 338 -0.64 -16.56 4.74
CA TRP A 338 0.42 -16.56 3.73
C TRP A 338 0.11 -15.64 2.56
N TRP A 339 -1.18 -15.48 2.23
CA TRP A 339 -1.68 -14.50 1.28
C TRP A 339 -1.62 -13.11 1.89
N ASN A 340 -0.78 -12.27 1.30
CA ASN A 340 -0.55 -10.88 1.69
C ASN A 340 -0.02 -10.69 3.13
N GLY A 341 0.38 -11.75 3.85
CA GLY A 341 0.74 -11.74 5.27
C GLY A 341 1.63 -10.60 5.78
N SER A 342 1.41 -10.12 7.00
CA SER A 342 2.15 -9.00 7.58
C SER A 342 3.33 -9.47 8.41
N THR A 343 4.31 -8.58 8.58
CA THR A 343 5.35 -8.73 9.61
C THR A 343 4.73 -8.59 10.99
N LEU A 344 4.71 -9.68 11.75
CA LEU A 344 4.16 -9.73 13.10
C LEU A 344 5.22 -9.50 14.18
N ALA A 345 4.79 -9.24 15.41
CA ALA A 345 5.67 -8.99 16.55
C ALA A 345 6.57 -10.18 16.89
N ASN A 346 6.03 -11.41 16.79
CA ASN A 346 6.78 -12.65 16.98
C ASN A 346 6.95 -13.43 15.67
N ALA A 347 6.68 -12.84 14.50
CA ALA A 347 6.89 -13.50 13.21
C ALA A 347 7.21 -12.48 12.11
N PRO A 348 8.42 -11.87 12.12
CA PRO A 348 8.87 -11.07 11.00
C PRO A 348 8.86 -11.87 9.69
N VAL A 349 8.41 -11.24 8.61
CA VAL A 349 8.52 -11.83 7.27
C VAL A 349 10.00 -11.92 6.89
N ILE A 350 10.45 -13.13 6.55
CA ILE A 350 11.83 -13.41 6.14
C ILE A 350 11.93 -13.91 4.69
N TRP A 351 10.78 -14.20 4.07
CA TRP A 351 10.71 -14.57 2.66
C TRP A 351 9.37 -14.13 2.08
N SER A 352 9.38 -13.72 0.80
CA SER A 352 8.16 -13.42 0.05
C SER A 352 8.34 -13.59 -1.46
N SER A 353 7.25 -13.88 -2.15
CA SER A 353 7.14 -13.81 -3.62
C SER A 353 5.83 -13.12 -4.03
N GLU A 354 5.77 -12.61 -5.26
CA GLU A 354 4.60 -11.98 -5.87
C GLU A 354 4.31 -12.63 -7.22
N ARG A 355 3.07 -13.09 -7.43
CA ARG A 355 2.57 -13.62 -8.71
C ARG A 355 1.11 -13.20 -8.90
N ALA A 356 0.71 -12.91 -10.13
CA ALA A 356 -0.68 -12.55 -10.48
C ALA A 356 -1.36 -11.51 -9.55
N GLY A 357 -0.58 -10.57 -8.99
CA GLY A 357 -1.08 -9.51 -8.12
C GLY A 357 -1.40 -9.90 -6.67
N TRP A 358 -1.01 -11.10 -6.20
CA TRP A 358 -1.08 -11.49 -4.79
C TRP A 358 0.32 -11.88 -4.27
N PHE A 359 0.53 -11.74 -2.96
CA PHE A 359 1.81 -12.03 -2.32
C PHE A 359 1.76 -13.33 -1.52
N ALA A 360 2.76 -14.19 -1.71
CA ALA A 360 3.08 -15.28 -0.80
C ALA A 360 4.13 -14.80 0.22
N ARG A 361 3.89 -15.00 1.51
CA ARG A 361 4.82 -14.54 2.57
C ARG A 361 5.00 -15.59 3.66
N LEU A 362 6.25 -15.72 4.14
CA LEU A 362 6.63 -16.63 5.23
C LEU A 362 7.26 -15.83 6.38
N GLY A 363 6.75 -16.07 7.59
CA GLY A 363 7.26 -15.47 8.81
C GLY A 363 8.23 -16.41 9.55
N MET A 364 9.17 -15.83 10.29
CA MET A 364 10.03 -16.57 11.22
C MET A 364 9.63 -16.30 12.66
N ALA A 365 9.04 -17.28 13.34
CA ALA A 365 8.60 -17.14 14.73
C ALA A 365 9.49 -17.85 15.74
N ALA A 366 9.59 -17.30 16.95
CA ALA A 366 10.41 -17.85 18.04
C ALA A 366 9.53 -18.27 19.23
N PHE A 367 9.73 -19.49 19.71
CA PHE A 367 8.99 -20.10 20.82
C PHE A 367 9.95 -20.51 21.93
N ALA A 368 9.62 -20.14 23.17
CA ALA A 368 10.39 -20.55 24.34
C ALA A 368 10.08 -22.00 24.72
N ILE A 369 11.12 -22.80 24.91
CA ILE A 369 11.02 -24.20 25.35
C ILE A 369 11.68 -24.31 26.73
N PRO A 370 11.07 -25.00 27.70
CA PRO A 370 11.72 -25.33 28.96
C PRO A 370 13.08 -26.00 28.72
N ALA A 371 14.13 -25.50 29.39
CA ALA A 371 15.51 -25.96 29.23
C ALA A 371 15.75 -27.38 29.78
N ARG A 372 15.19 -28.38 29.10
CA ARG A 372 15.27 -29.81 29.44
C ARG A 372 15.61 -30.62 28.17
N PRO A 373 16.23 -31.81 28.30
CA PRO A 373 16.44 -32.73 27.19
C PRO A 373 15.16 -33.02 26.40
N LEU A 374 15.09 -32.53 25.16
CA LEU A 374 13.90 -32.59 24.32
C LEU A 374 13.89 -33.91 23.52
N GLN A 375 12.91 -34.77 23.79
CA GLN A 375 12.73 -36.05 23.10
C GLN A 375 12.10 -35.82 21.71
N SER A 376 11.03 -35.03 21.65
CA SER A 376 10.32 -34.73 20.41
C SER A 376 9.56 -33.41 20.51
N VAL A 377 9.35 -32.77 19.36
CA VAL A 377 8.42 -31.65 19.22
C VAL A 377 7.24 -32.06 18.32
N GLY A 378 6.02 -31.82 18.78
CA GLY A 378 4.79 -32.05 18.04
C GLY A 378 4.11 -30.75 17.66
N PHE A 379 3.36 -30.77 16.58
CA PHE A 379 2.55 -29.65 16.09
C PHE A 379 1.13 -30.12 15.92
N THR A 380 0.14 -29.38 16.42
CA THR A 380 -1.29 -29.70 16.28
C THR A 380 -2.06 -28.45 15.88
N VAL A 381 -3.01 -28.58 14.95
CA VAL A 381 -3.96 -27.50 14.63
C VAL A 381 -5.28 -27.73 15.40
N THR A 382 -5.84 -26.68 15.98
CA THR A 382 -7.02 -26.78 16.86
C THR A 382 -8.32 -26.29 16.21
N GLY A 383 -8.25 -25.64 15.04
CA GLY A 383 -9.40 -25.09 14.30
C GLY A 383 -9.53 -25.54 12.84
N GLN A 384 -10.24 -24.74 12.03
CA GLN A 384 -10.51 -24.99 10.60
C GLN A 384 -9.46 -24.41 9.64
N GLY A 385 -8.49 -23.65 10.17
CA GLY A 385 -7.37 -23.11 9.40
C GLY A 385 -6.36 -24.19 9.03
N MET A 386 -5.50 -23.88 8.06
CA MET A 386 -4.34 -24.68 7.72
C MET A 386 -3.07 -24.04 8.27
N TRP A 387 -2.11 -24.87 8.68
CA TRP A 387 -0.82 -24.43 9.18
C TRP A 387 0.30 -25.16 8.45
N MET A 388 1.20 -24.42 7.84
CA MET A 388 2.36 -24.98 7.13
C MET A 388 3.66 -24.55 7.79
N ILE A 389 4.55 -25.52 7.97
CA ILE A 389 5.90 -25.36 8.51
C ILE A 389 6.89 -25.72 7.40
N ALA A 390 7.56 -24.70 6.87
CA ALA A 390 8.53 -24.84 5.78
C ALA A 390 9.90 -25.30 6.30
N ALA A 391 10.32 -24.78 7.46
CA ALA A 391 11.57 -25.18 8.12
C ALA A 391 11.54 -24.86 9.61
N ALA A 392 12.45 -25.49 10.37
CA ALA A 392 12.60 -25.25 11.79
C ALA A 392 14.08 -25.26 12.21
N SER A 393 14.37 -24.60 13.33
CA SER A 393 15.70 -24.62 13.98
C SER A 393 15.56 -24.50 15.47
N VAL A 394 16.53 -25.02 16.22
CA VAL A 394 16.56 -24.92 17.67
C VAL A 394 17.84 -24.28 18.15
N SER A 395 17.77 -23.66 19.33
CA SER A 395 18.93 -23.07 19.98
C SER A 395 18.88 -23.33 21.49
N PRO A 396 20.01 -23.68 22.12
CA PRO A 396 20.16 -23.60 23.57
C PRO A 396 20.32 -22.15 24.06
N ASP A 397 20.51 -21.19 23.15
CA ASP A 397 20.71 -19.78 23.46
C ASP A 397 19.41 -18.99 23.29
N GLU A 398 19.27 -17.89 24.03
CA GLU A 398 18.16 -16.96 23.85
C GLU A 398 18.53 -15.86 22.87
N ILE A 399 18.26 -16.12 21.59
CA ILE A 399 18.57 -15.19 20.50
C ILE A 399 17.35 -14.31 20.26
N PRO A 400 17.43 -12.98 20.52
CA PRO A 400 16.31 -12.09 20.35
C PRO A 400 15.98 -11.90 18.85
N LEU A 401 14.70 -12.00 18.50
CA LEU A 401 14.23 -11.56 17.19
C LEU A 401 14.32 -10.03 17.10
N THR A 402 14.84 -9.52 15.98
CA THR A 402 14.80 -8.08 15.72
C THR A 402 13.35 -7.66 15.54
N ARG A 403 12.86 -6.77 16.41
CA ARG A 403 11.52 -6.20 16.29
C ARG A 403 11.57 -5.03 15.32
N TYR A 404 10.84 -5.14 14.21
CA TYR A 404 10.61 -4.01 13.33
C TYR A 404 9.62 -3.05 14.00
N GLU A 405 10.10 -1.92 14.51
CA GLU A 405 9.24 -0.81 14.90
C GLU A 405 8.64 -0.15 13.65
N ASN A 406 7.40 0.32 13.80
CA ASN A 406 6.71 1.07 12.76
C ASN A 406 7.48 2.35 12.39
N GLU A 407 7.44 2.70 11.12
CA GLU A 407 7.85 4.01 10.60
C GLU A 407 6.79 5.06 10.94
N ILE A 408 7.21 6.27 11.27
CA ILE A 408 6.32 7.40 11.54
C ILE A 408 6.67 8.53 10.57
N VAL A 409 5.68 9.02 9.82
CA VAL A 409 5.89 10.15 8.91
C VAL A 409 6.16 11.42 9.72
N ARG A 410 7.32 12.04 9.51
CA ARG A 410 7.72 13.30 10.16
C ARG A 410 8.26 14.30 9.13
N PRO A 411 8.17 15.62 9.38
CA PRO A 411 8.88 16.62 8.59
C PRO A 411 10.39 16.34 8.57
N GLY A 412 11.03 16.61 7.44
CA GLY A 412 12.46 16.40 7.26
C GLY A 412 12.91 16.73 5.84
N ALA A 413 14.07 16.21 5.44
CA ALA A 413 14.64 16.44 4.11
C ALA A 413 13.73 15.94 2.96
N ASP A 414 12.96 14.89 3.21
CA ASP A 414 12.04 14.28 2.23
C ASP A 414 10.59 14.73 2.35
N TRP A 415 10.20 15.35 3.46
CA TRP A 415 8.82 15.68 3.78
C TRP A 415 8.69 17.10 4.32
N ARG A 416 7.95 17.96 3.62
CA ARG A 416 7.74 19.36 4.03
C ARG A 416 6.26 19.64 4.31
N PRO A 417 5.94 20.31 5.43
CA PRO A 417 4.57 20.75 5.69
C PRO A 417 4.13 21.84 4.71
N PHE A 418 2.86 21.79 4.28
CA PHE A 418 2.26 22.82 3.44
C PHE A 418 0.74 22.91 3.67
N PRO A 419 0.12 24.07 3.41
CA PRO A 419 -1.33 24.21 3.47
C PRO A 419 -2.00 23.57 2.25
N VAL A 420 -3.17 22.97 2.46
CA VAL A 420 -4.06 22.50 1.39
C VAL A 420 -5.33 23.32 1.42
N ASP A 421 -5.60 24.03 0.33
CA ASP A 421 -6.87 24.70 0.09
C ASP A 421 -7.66 23.89 -0.96
N PRO A 422 -8.83 23.34 -0.60
CA PRO A 422 -9.65 22.58 -1.55
C PRO A 422 -10.42 23.49 -2.54
N GLU A 423 -10.44 24.81 -2.33
CA GLU A 423 -11.13 25.74 -3.22
C GLU A 423 -10.27 26.11 -4.42
N VAL A 424 -10.78 25.82 -5.62
CA VAL A 424 -10.10 26.19 -6.86
C VAL A 424 -10.40 27.65 -7.20
N GLN A 425 -9.35 28.46 -7.35
CA GLN A 425 -9.49 29.87 -7.69
C GLN A 425 -10.09 30.02 -9.11
N ALA A 426 -11.16 30.80 -9.22
CA ALA A 426 -11.82 31.09 -10.49
C ALA A 426 -10.85 31.70 -11.51
N GLY A 427 -10.88 31.18 -12.74
CA GLY A 427 -10.02 31.61 -13.84
C GLY A 427 -8.56 31.19 -13.73
N SER A 428 -8.14 30.51 -12.65
CA SER A 428 -6.79 29.96 -12.52
C SER A 428 -6.51 28.84 -13.53
N ALA A 429 -5.27 28.37 -13.61
CA ALA A 429 -4.92 27.23 -14.46
C ALA A 429 -5.54 25.90 -14.00
N LEU A 430 -6.10 25.84 -12.77
CA LEU A 430 -6.76 24.66 -12.22
C LEU A 430 -8.30 24.71 -12.35
N ASP A 431 -8.86 25.82 -12.84
CA ASP A 431 -10.29 26.00 -13.07
C ASP A 431 -10.72 25.36 -14.41
N PHE A 432 -11.38 24.20 -14.31
CA PHE A 432 -11.84 23.39 -15.44
C PHE A 432 -13.34 23.54 -15.69
N SER A 433 -13.97 24.60 -15.15
CA SER A 433 -15.40 24.88 -15.33
C SER A 433 -15.82 25.12 -16.79
N PHE A 434 -14.85 25.34 -17.70
CA PHE A 434 -15.07 25.43 -19.15
C PHE A 434 -15.51 24.10 -19.79
N LEU A 435 -15.35 22.96 -19.10
CA LEU A 435 -15.80 21.65 -19.57
C LEU A 435 -17.30 21.41 -19.35
N LEU A 436 -17.96 22.23 -18.53
CA LEU A 436 -19.35 22.04 -18.14
C LEU A 436 -20.28 22.96 -18.93
N GLU A 437 -21.53 22.54 -19.05
CA GLU A 437 -22.62 23.38 -19.56
C GLU A 437 -22.72 24.68 -18.73
N SER A 438 -23.17 25.76 -19.36
CA SER A 438 -23.36 27.04 -18.67
C SER A 438 -24.36 26.88 -17.52
N PRO A 439 -24.15 27.52 -16.35
CA PRO A 439 -25.11 27.54 -15.23
C PRO A 439 -26.54 27.95 -15.63
N ASP A 440 -26.68 28.72 -16.71
CA ASP A 440 -27.97 29.21 -17.21
C ASP A 440 -28.72 28.17 -18.06
N SER A 441 -28.09 27.04 -18.38
CA SER A 441 -28.67 26.00 -19.25
C SER A 441 -29.62 25.08 -18.47
N LYS A 442 -30.80 24.80 -19.03
CA LYS A 442 -31.70 23.79 -18.49
C LYS A 442 -31.20 22.39 -18.87
N PRO A 443 -31.05 21.44 -17.92
CA PRO A 443 -30.57 20.11 -18.24
C PRO A 443 -31.54 19.35 -19.16
N GLU A 444 -31.01 18.79 -20.24
CA GLU A 444 -31.71 17.77 -21.04
C GLU A 444 -31.61 16.40 -20.37
N ARG A 445 -32.63 15.54 -20.51
CA ARG A 445 -32.53 14.15 -20.05
C ARG A 445 -31.42 13.41 -20.78
N VAL A 446 -30.81 12.45 -20.10
CA VAL A 446 -29.83 11.52 -20.69
C VAL A 446 -30.51 10.21 -21.01
N VAL A 447 -30.27 9.70 -22.21
CA VAL A 447 -30.82 8.42 -22.69
C VAL A 447 -29.69 7.50 -23.14
N ALA A 448 -29.87 6.20 -22.92
CA ALA A 448 -29.02 5.16 -23.50
C ALA A 448 -29.42 4.93 -24.96
N HIS A 449 -28.48 5.00 -25.89
CA HIS A 449 -28.72 4.77 -27.31
C HIS A 449 -27.56 4.02 -27.95
N GLY A 450 -27.75 2.73 -28.20
CA GLY A 450 -26.67 1.84 -28.62
C GLY A 450 -25.55 1.81 -27.57
N GLY A 451 -24.30 1.94 -28.02
CA GLY A 451 -23.12 1.91 -27.15
C GLY A 451 -22.84 3.19 -26.36
N GLU A 452 -23.70 4.21 -26.40
CA GLU A 452 -23.39 5.56 -25.91
C GLU A 452 -24.53 6.18 -25.11
N LEU A 453 -24.18 7.14 -24.24
CA LEU A 453 -25.15 8.06 -23.63
C LEU A 453 -25.32 9.30 -24.50
N ARG A 454 -26.57 9.76 -24.62
CA ARG A 454 -26.93 10.94 -25.42
C ARG A 454 -27.86 11.86 -24.67
N LEU A 455 -27.78 13.15 -24.99
CA LEU A 455 -28.82 14.11 -24.61
C LEU A 455 -30.07 13.89 -25.45
N GLU A 456 -31.22 13.79 -24.80
CA GLU A 456 -32.47 13.36 -25.43
C GLU A 456 -32.94 14.28 -26.56
N LYS A 457 -32.89 15.61 -26.38
CA LYS A 457 -33.45 16.54 -27.37
C LYS A 457 -32.48 16.81 -28.50
N SER A 458 -31.21 17.04 -28.17
CA SER A 458 -30.17 17.35 -29.18
C SER A 458 -29.61 16.10 -29.87
N GLY A 459 -29.76 14.91 -29.27
CA GLY A 459 -29.15 13.67 -29.77
C GLY A 459 -27.63 13.62 -29.64
N ARG A 460 -27.01 14.63 -29.00
CA ARG A 460 -25.56 14.77 -28.87
C ARG A 460 -24.99 13.70 -27.91
N PRO A 461 -23.94 12.95 -28.28
CA PRO A 461 -23.21 12.10 -27.35
C PRO A 461 -22.62 12.88 -26.18
N ILE A 462 -22.65 12.29 -24.99
CA ILE A 462 -22.13 12.91 -23.77
C ILE A 462 -21.42 11.88 -22.89
N ARG A 463 -20.34 12.32 -22.22
CA ARG A 463 -19.57 11.55 -21.25
C ARG A 463 -19.66 12.19 -19.88
N PHE A 464 -19.49 11.39 -18.83
CA PHE A 464 -19.53 11.86 -17.44
C PHE A 464 -18.23 11.55 -16.69
N TYR A 465 -17.62 12.57 -16.10
CA TYR A 465 -16.47 12.43 -15.22
C TYR A 465 -16.84 13.06 -13.88
N GLY A 466 -16.79 12.25 -12.83
CA GLY A 466 -17.36 12.62 -11.55
C GLY A 466 -16.68 11.99 -10.35
N THR A 467 -17.38 12.10 -9.22
CA THR A 467 -16.94 11.55 -7.93
C THR A 467 -18.13 11.00 -7.15
N ASN A 468 -17.86 10.22 -6.11
CA ASN A 468 -18.85 9.79 -5.13
C ASN A 468 -18.88 10.74 -3.92
N LEU A 469 -20.07 10.93 -3.33
CA LEU A 469 -20.26 11.51 -2.00
C LEU A 469 -20.96 10.50 -1.10
N GLY A 470 -20.28 10.09 -0.03
CA GLY A 470 -20.76 9.07 0.90
C GLY A 470 -21.59 9.63 2.06
N TYR A 471 -22.44 8.78 2.64
CA TYR A 471 -23.12 8.98 3.93
C TYR A 471 -23.61 10.42 4.20
N THR A 472 -23.06 11.06 5.24
CA THR A 472 -23.48 12.40 5.71
C THR A 472 -22.95 13.53 4.85
N ALA A 473 -22.02 13.28 3.94
CA ALA A 473 -21.54 14.29 2.99
C ALA A 473 -22.63 14.72 1.99
N ASN A 474 -23.69 13.91 1.83
CA ASN A 474 -24.85 14.23 1.00
C ASN A 474 -25.81 15.27 1.64
N TYR A 475 -25.66 15.57 2.93
CA TYR A 475 -26.59 16.40 3.69
C TYR A 475 -25.88 17.64 4.24
N MET A 476 -26.18 18.79 3.66
CA MET A 476 -25.49 20.05 3.91
C MET A 476 -26.50 21.18 4.10
N SER A 477 -26.07 22.29 4.72
CA SER A 477 -26.83 23.53 4.62
C SER A 477 -26.87 24.04 3.17
N HIS A 478 -27.83 24.90 2.85
CA HIS A 478 -27.95 25.47 1.50
C HIS A 478 -26.69 26.20 1.05
N GLN A 479 -26.07 26.97 1.94
CA GLN A 479 -24.83 27.69 1.65
C GLN A 479 -23.67 26.74 1.35
N GLU A 480 -23.55 25.64 2.10
CA GLU A 480 -22.53 24.62 1.87
C GLU A 480 -22.78 23.84 0.58
N ALA A 481 -24.03 23.51 0.26
CA ALA A 481 -24.41 22.87 -0.99
C ALA A 481 -24.05 23.75 -2.20
N ASP A 482 -24.30 25.05 -2.12
CA ASP A 482 -23.90 26.02 -3.15
C ASP A 482 -22.38 26.10 -3.29
N ARG A 483 -21.65 26.10 -2.17
CA ARG A 483 -20.18 26.14 -2.13
C ARG A 483 -19.57 24.87 -2.73
N LEU A 484 -20.02 23.69 -2.31
CA LEU A 484 -19.49 22.42 -2.81
C LEU A 484 -19.80 22.23 -4.29
N SER A 485 -21.01 22.56 -4.73
CA SER A 485 -21.37 22.44 -6.14
C SER A 485 -20.51 23.37 -7.00
N GLU A 486 -20.21 24.58 -6.53
CA GLU A 486 -19.29 25.49 -7.23
C GLU A 486 -17.87 24.93 -7.27
N ARG A 487 -17.39 24.36 -6.15
CA ARG A 487 -16.09 23.69 -6.08
C ARG A 487 -15.99 22.56 -7.11
N PHE A 488 -17.01 21.68 -7.19
CA PHE A 488 -17.08 20.61 -8.19
C PHE A 488 -17.08 21.14 -9.63
N ARG A 489 -17.82 22.22 -9.89
CA ARG A 489 -17.80 22.89 -11.19
C ARG A 489 -16.39 23.38 -11.53
N ARG A 490 -15.68 24.02 -10.60
CA ARG A 490 -14.30 24.50 -10.81
C ARG A 490 -13.29 23.37 -10.97
N ILE A 491 -13.50 22.23 -10.29
CA ILE A 491 -12.72 21.01 -10.51
C ILE A 491 -12.93 20.46 -11.94
N GLY A 492 -14.14 20.60 -12.48
CA GLY A 492 -14.53 20.08 -13.79
C GLY A 492 -15.40 18.82 -13.72
N TYR A 493 -15.91 18.45 -12.54
CA TYR A 493 -16.84 17.32 -12.41
C TYR A 493 -18.21 17.67 -12.97
N ASN A 494 -18.67 16.94 -13.99
CA ASN A 494 -20.01 17.12 -14.57
C ASN A 494 -21.04 16.10 -14.03
N ALA A 495 -20.64 15.22 -13.12
CA ALA A 495 -21.53 14.32 -12.41
C ALA A 495 -21.06 14.00 -10.98
N VAL A 496 -22.02 13.66 -10.11
CA VAL A 496 -21.77 13.19 -8.73
C VAL A 496 -22.64 11.98 -8.43
N ARG A 497 -22.07 10.92 -7.86
CA ARG A 497 -22.84 9.79 -7.34
C ARG A 497 -23.18 10.03 -5.87
N LEU A 498 -24.46 10.15 -5.57
CA LEU A 498 -24.97 10.27 -4.19
C LEU A 498 -25.02 8.86 -3.61
N HIS A 499 -24.00 8.51 -2.82
CA HIS A 499 -23.77 7.16 -2.36
C HIS A 499 -24.01 7.02 -0.85
N LEU A 500 -24.56 5.87 -0.43
CA LEU A 500 -24.90 5.58 0.99
C LEU A 500 -25.76 6.66 1.67
N PHE A 501 -26.42 7.51 0.88
CA PHE A 501 -27.30 8.56 1.37
C PHE A 501 -28.54 7.95 2.05
N ASP A 502 -29.02 6.81 1.54
CA ASP A 502 -30.17 6.06 2.05
C ASP A 502 -30.04 5.68 3.53
N ARG A 503 -28.81 5.51 4.04
CA ARG A 503 -28.53 5.27 5.46
C ARG A 503 -29.08 6.37 6.38
N ASP A 504 -28.89 7.62 5.98
CA ASP A 504 -29.21 8.80 6.79
C ASP A 504 -30.43 9.57 6.25
N LEU A 505 -31.03 9.12 5.14
CA LEU A 505 -32.27 9.68 4.61
C LEU A 505 -33.50 9.26 5.41
N VAL A 506 -33.45 8.07 6.03
CA VAL A 506 -34.62 7.50 6.72
C VAL A 506 -34.71 7.92 8.17
N LYS A 507 -35.95 8.11 8.65
CA LYS A 507 -36.21 8.53 10.04
C LYS A 507 -35.93 7.38 11.01
N ARG A 508 -34.85 7.49 11.78
CA ARG A 508 -34.52 6.52 12.83
C ARG A 508 -35.65 6.43 13.87
N GLY A 509 -35.97 5.21 14.30
CA GLY A 509 -37.00 4.95 15.30
C GLY A 509 -38.44 5.11 14.81
N ALA A 510 -38.67 5.36 13.50
CA ALA A 510 -40.02 5.50 12.95
C ALA A 510 -40.75 4.17 12.67
N GLY A 511 -40.18 3.03 13.11
CA GLY A 511 -40.77 1.70 12.92
C GLY A 511 -40.76 1.19 11.47
N SER A 512 -40.10 1.88 10.54
CA SER A 512 -39.99 1.50 9.13
C SER A 512 -38.67 1.95 8.54
N SER A 513 -38.05 1.11 7.72
CA SER A 513 -36.85 1.43 6.93
C SER A 513 -37.17 2.17 5.62
N THR A 514 -38.41 2.61 5.39
CA THR A 514 -38.80 3.29 4.14
C THR A 514 -39.38 4.68 4.36
N LYS A 515 -39.50 5.13 5.62
CA LYS A 515 -40.01 6.47 5.95
C LYS A 515 -38.87 7.49 5.88
N LEU A 516 -38.97 8.43 4.93
CA LEU A 516 -37.98 9.49 4.76
C LEU A 516 -38.05 10.51 5.90
N ASP A 517 -36.91 11.03 6.32
CA ASP A 517 -36.80 12.17 7.23
C ASP A 517 -36.96 13.48 6.43
N PRO A 518 -38.01 14.29 6.68
CA PRO A 518 -38.26 15.50 5.90
C PRO A 518 -37.10 16.51 5.94
N GLU A 519 -36.36 16.60 7.04
CA GLU A 519 -35.25 17.57 7.16
C GLU A 519 -34.06 17.14 6.30
N GLN A 520 -33.76 15.84 6.28
CA GLN A 520 -32.68 15.30 5.46
C GLN A 520 -33.06 15.31 3.98
N LEU A 521 -34.33 15.07 3.66
CA LEU A 521 -34.85 15.15 2.30
C LEU A 521 -34.77 16.59 1.74
N ASP A 522 -35.09 17.61 2.53
CA ASP A 522 -34.96 19.02 2.11
C ASP A 522 -33.50 19.40 1.79
N LYS A 523 -32.54 19.00 2.64
CA LYS A 523 -31.10 19.20 2.38
C LYS A 523 -30.65 18.52 1.08
N LEU A 524 -31.11 17.29 0.86
CA LEU A 524 -30.78 16.52 -0.34
C LEU A 524 -31.42 17.15 -1.60
N ASP A 525 -32.68 17.58 -1.49
CA ASP A 525 -33.39 18.28 -2.55
C ASP A 525 -32.69 19.57 -2.97
N TYR A 526 -32.26 20.37 -1.98
CA TYR A 526 -31.52 21.59 -2.26
C TYR A 526 -30.16 21.29 -2.89
N PHE A 527 -29.48 20.24 -2.45
CA PHE A 527 -28.19 19.88 -3.03
C PHE A 527 -28.34 19.44 -4.50
N VAL A 528 -29.37 18.65 -4.84
CA VAL A 528 -29.71 18.32 -6.23
C VAL A 528 -29.94 19.60 -7.06
N TYR A 529 -30.68 20.56 -6.52
CA TYR A 529 -30.89 21.86 -7.16
C TYR A 529 -29.59 22.64 -7.35
N ALA A 530 -28.70 22.65 -6.35
CA ALA A 530 -27.41 23.33 -6.41
C ALA A 530 -26.48 22.72 -7.48
N LEU A 531 -26.44 21.40 -7.60
CA LEU A 531 -25.72 20.67 -8.65
C LEU A 531 -26.27 21.00 -10.05
N GLN A 532 -27.60 20.94 -10.20
CA GLN A 532 -28.29 21.25 -11.46
C GLN A 532 -27.93 22.65 -11.97
N ARG A 533 -27.97 23.66 -11.08
CA ARG A 533 -27.62 25.05 -11.41
C ARG A 533 -26.18 25.25 -11.87
N ARG A 534 -25.32 24.25 -11.70
CA ARG A 534 -23.90 24.33 -12.08
C ARG A 534 -23.54 23.38 -13.22
N GLY A 535 -24.55 22.78 -13.87
CA GLY A 535 -24.38 21.86 -14.99
C GLY A 535 -23.91 20.47 -14.56
N ILE A 536 -24.17 20.08 -13.31
CA ILE A 536 -23.72 18.82 -12.73
C ILE A 536 -24.90 17.86 -12.61
N ARG A 537 -24.74 16.63 -13.11
CA ARG A 537 -25.73 15.55 -13.01
C ARG A 537 -25.51 14.71 -11.77
N PHE A 538 -26.47 13.87 -11.42
CA PHE A 538 -26.29 12.96 -10.29
C PHE A 538 -26.81 11.55 -10.54
N THR A 539 -26.22 10.58 -9.86
CA THR A 539 -26.67 9.18 -9.84
C THR A 539 -27.02 8.77 -8.42
N ILE A 540 -27.89 7.76 -8.28
CA ILE A 540 -28.33 7.24 -6.97
C ILE A 540 -28.39 5.72 -6.97
N ASP A 541 -28.31 5.14 -5.78
CA ASP A 541 -28.68 3.75 -5.51
C ASP A 541 -30.05 3.69 -4.80
N LEU A 542 -30.90 2.73 -5.13
CA LEU A 542 -32.15 2.50 -4.37
C LEU A 542 -31.91 1.69 -3.08
N PHE A 543 -30.77 1.03 -2.97
CA PHE A 543 -30.24 0.46 -1.74
C PHE A 543 -28.71 0.40 -1.76
N SER A 544 -28.08 0.91 -0.71
CA SER A 544 -26.64 0.77 -0.47
C SER A 544 -26.31 0.32 0.95
N GLY A 545 -26.97 0.91 1.96
CA GLY A 545 -26.71 0.62 3.38
C GLY A 545 -27.78 1.14 4.32
N ARG A 546 -29.04 1.12 3.85
CA ARG A 546 -30.20 1.60 4.63
C ARG A 546 -30.42 0.72 5.86
N PRO A 547 -30.51 1.30 7.08
CA PRO A 547 -30.77 0.52 8.28
C PRO A 547 -32.20 -0.06 8.28
N TRP A 548 -32.34 -1.28 8.77
CA TRP A 548 -33.62 -1.95 8.99
C TRP A 548 -34.06 -1.93 10.45
N GLN A 549 -35.34 -2.20 10.68
CA GLN A 549 -35.89 -2.37 12.03
C GLN A 549 -35.89 -3.85 12.44
N ARG A 550 -35.75 -4.10 13.74
CA ARG A 550 -35.84 -5.46 14.29
C ARG A 550 -37.25 -6.01 14.05
N GLY A 551 -37.35 -7.20 13.44
CA GLY A 551 -38.62 -7.84 13.14
C GLY A 551 -39.38 -7.26 11.94
N GLU A 552 -38.75 -6.37 11.15
CA GLU A 552 -39.37 -5.78 9.95
C GLU A 552 -39.65 -6.81 8.85
N PHE A 553 -38.88 -7.91 8.81
CA PHE A 553 -38.98 -8.95 7.80
C PHE A 553 -39.29 -10.30 8.45
N LYS A 554 -40.48 -10.84 8.18
CA LYS A 554 -40.90 -12.14 8.70
C LYS A 554 -40.21 -13.29 7.97
N ALA A 555 -39.94 -13.13 6.68
CA ALA A 555 -39.33 -14.16 5.84
C ALA A 555 -37.84 -14.40 6.18
N LEU A 556 -37.18 -13.41 6.79
CA LEU A 556 -35.78 -13.48 7.19
C LEU A 556 -35.58 -12.66 8.48
N PRO A 557 -35.91 -13.20 9.67
CA PRO A 557 -35.83 -12.45 10.92
C PRO A 557 -34.41 -12.33 11.51
N GLU A 558 -33.47 -13.16 11.05
CA GLU A 558 -32.13 -13.33 11.65
C GLU A 558 -30.96 -12.82 10.78
N PHE A 559 -31.22 -12.01 9.74
CA PHE A 559 -30.12 -11.47 8.94
C PHE A 559 -29.33 -10.38 9.67
N THR A 560 -28.05 -10.27 9.34
CA THR A 560 -27.08 -9.50 10.13
C THR A 560 -26.26 -8.51 9.33
N SER A 561 -26.42 -8.46 8.00
CA SER A 561 -25.58 -7.64 7.12
C SER A 561 -26.34 -7.04 5.93
N ASP A 562 -25.79 -5.98 5.36
CA ASP A 562 -26.30 -5.40 4.11
C ASP A 562 -26.30 -6.43 2.97
N ARG A 563 -25.30 -7.33 2.91
CA ARG A 563 -25.23 -8.40 1.91
C ARG A 563 -26.44 -9.34 1.98
N ASP A 564 -26.88 -9.66 3.19
CA ASP A 564 -28.08 -10.47 3.38
C ASP A 564 -29.32 -9.75 2.85
N TYR A 565 -29.44 -8.44 3.05
CA TYR A 565 -30.54 -7.66 2.46
C TYR A 565 -30.45 -7.63 0.92
N LYS A 566 -29.26 -7.39 0.36
CA LYS A 566 -29.02 -7.33 -1.10
C LYS A 566 -29.46 -8.62 -1.80
N LEU A 567 -29.10 -9.80 -1.28
CA LEU A 567 -29.59 -11.06 -1.85
C LEU A 567 -31.02 -11.42 -1.38
N GLY A 568 -31.43 -10.92 -0.23
CA GLY A 568 -32.78 -11.07 0.29
C GLY A 568 -33.85 -10.46 -0.61
N VAL A 569 -33.61 -9.28 -1.20
CA VAL A 569 -34.57 -8.66 -2.15
C VAL A 569 -34.73 -9.44 -3.46
N ILE A 570 -33.71 -10.23 -3.84
CA ILE A 570 -33.79 -11.15 -4.97
C ILE A 570 -34.68 -12.35 -4.58
N LEU A 571 -34.45 -12.93 -3.41
CA LEU A 571 -35.09 -14.18 -2.98
C LEU A 571 -36.53 -14.02 -2.46
N TYR A 572 -36.81 -12.94 -1.74
CA TYR A 572 -38.03 -12.75 -0.96
C TYR A 572 -38.87 -11.57 -1.46
N PRO A 573 -40.14 -11.80 -1.86
CA PRO A 573 -41.06 -10.73 -2.23
C PRO A 573 -41.26 -9.67 -1.13
N GLU A 574 -41.31 -10.05 0.15
CA GLU A 574 -41.47 -9.11 1.28
C GLU A 574 -40.35 -8.06 1.32
N MET A 575 -39.09 -8.49 1.15
CA MET A 575 -37.94 -7.57 1.13
C MET A 575 -37.92 -6.74 -0.15
N ARG A 576 -38.30 -7.34 -1.29
CA ARG A 576 -38.45 -6.63 -2.56
C ARG A 576 -39.53 -5.55 -2.50
N ASP A 577 -40.64 -5.80 -1.82
CA ASP A 577 -41.71 -4.83 -1.61
C ASP A 577 -41.26 -3.68 -0.70
N ASN A 578 -40.41 -3.95 0.28
CA ASN A 578 -39.74 -2.91 1.07
C ASN A 578 -38.85 -2.00 0.18
N LEU A 579 -38.05 -2.58 -0.71
CA LEU A 579 -37.26 -1.80 -1.67
C LEU A 579 -38.16 -0.94 -2.58
N LYS A 580 -39.28 -1.49 -3.08
CA LYS A 580 -40.28 -0.74 -3.86
C LYS A 580 -40.94 0.37 -3.04
N ALA A 581 -41.22 0.14 -1.76
CA ALA A 581 -41.83 1.15 -0.89
C ALA A 581 -40.89 2.34 -0.66
N PHE A 582 -39.61 2.10 -0.37
CA PHE A 582 -38.60 3.16 -0.30
C PHE A 582 -38.47 3.90 -1.64
N SER A 583 -38.36 3.15 -2.74
CA SER A 583 -38.24 3.71 -4.09
C SER A 583 -39.44 4.60 -4.45
N ARG A 584 -40.67 4.19 -4.08
CA ARG A 584 -41.89 4.99 -4.27
C ARG A 584 -41.85 6.28 -3.47
N ALA A 585 -41.42 6.21 -2.20
CA ALA A 585 -41.34 7.36 -1.33
C ALA A 585 -40.36 8.41 -1.87
N LEU A 586 -39.17 7.98 -2.30
CA LEU A 586 -38.13 8.87 -2.83
C LEU A 586 -38.47 9.37 -4.24
N LEU A 587 -38.67 8.47 -5.21
CA LEU A 587 -38.82 8.85 -6.61
C LEU A 587 -40.18 9.50 -6.91
N GLY A 588 -41.19 9.23 -6.09
CA GLY A 588 -42.50 9.86 -6.15
C GLY A 588 -42.52 11.28 -5.57
N HIS A 589 -41.52 11.66 -4.77
CA HIS A 589 -41.40 12.99 -4.16
C HIS A 589 -41.16 14.08 -5.20
N ARG A 590 -41.71 15.27 -4.94
CA ARG A 590 -41.49 16.47 -5.77
C ARG A 590 -40.49 17.37 -5.06
N ASN A 591 -39.32 17.53 -5.66
CA ASN A 591 -38.30 18.44 -5.15
C ASN A 591 -38.83 19.89 -5.23
N PRO A 592 -38.92 20.63 -4.10
CA PRO A 592 -39.50 21.97 -4.09
C PRO A 592 -38.62 23.02 -4.80
N TYR A 593 -37.31 22.77 -4.92
CA TYR A 593 -36.35 23.69 -5.53
C TYR A 593 -36.22 23.52 -7.05
N THR A 594 -36.30 22.29 -7.57
CA THR A 594 -36.28 22.03 -9.02
C THR A 594 -37.68 22.02 -9.64
N GLY A 595 -38.71 21.71 -8.82
CA GLY A 595 -40.08 21.54 -9.27
C GLY A 595 -40.35 20.22 -10.00
N SER A 596 -39.36 19.35 -10.16
CA SER A 596 -39.52 18.03 -10.77
C SER A 596 -39.92 16.99 -9.72
N ARG A 597 -40.63 15.95 -10.14
CA ARG A 597 -40.60 14.69 -9.40
C ARG A 597 -39.24 14.04 -9.60
N TRP A 598 -38.67 13.42 -8.57
CA TRP A 598 -37.37 12.73 -8.68
C TRP A 598 -37.34 11.71 -9.82
N ALA A 599 -38.41 10.94 -10.03
CA ALA A 599 -38.55 10.00 -11.16
C ALA A 599 -38.35 10.66 -12.54
N GLN A 600 -38.63 11.95 -12.66
CA GLN A 600 -38.65 12.73 -13.91
C GLN A 600 -37.62 13.87 -13.89
N GLU A 601 -36.74 13.90 -12.89
CA GLU A 601 -35.72 14.94 -12.73
C GLU A 601 -34.70 14.84 -13.87
N PRO A 602 -34.59 15.84 -14.77
CA PRO A 602 -33.67 15.73 -15.91
C PRO A 602 -32.19 15.64 -15.52
N SER A 603 -31.82 16.10 -14.31
CA SER A 603 -30.46 15.98 -13.81
C SER A 603 -30.11 14.60 -13.21
N LEU A 604 -31.09 13.71 -13.02
CA LEU A 604 -30.88 12.32 -12.61
C LEU A 604 -30.34 11.51 -13.80
N LEU A 605 -29.05 11.21 -13.76
CA LEU A 605 -28.29 10.54 -14.82
C LEU A 605 -28.51 9.03 -14.86
N LEU A 606 -28.53 8.37 -13.71
CA LEU A 606 -28.57 6.91 -13.61
C LEU A 606 -29.19 6.50 -12.28
N VAL A 607 -30.07 5.49 -12.32
CA VAL A 607 -30.58 4.83 -11.12
C VAL A 607 -30.00 3.42 -11.07
N ASN A 608 -29.15 3.18 -10.08
CA ASN A 608 -28.71 1.84 -9.72
C ASN A 608 -29.72 1.23 -8.75
N LEU A 609 -30.14 -0.01 -8.98
CA LEU A 609 -31.15 -0.67 -8.13
C LEU A 609 -30.55 -0.98 -6.75
N VAL A 610 -29.48 -1.77 -6.73
CA VAL A 610 -28.82 -2.20 -5.49
C VAL A 610 -27.32 -2.12 -5.69
N ASN A 611 -26.61 -1.45 -4.78
CA ASN A 611 -25.16 -1.32 -4.88
C ASN A 611 -24.49 -2.69 -4.81
N GLU A 612 -23.58 -2.97 -5.75
CA GLU A 612 -22.77 -4.17 -5.84
C GLU A 612 -23.58 -5.47 -5.79
N ASN A 613 -24.67 -5.59 -6.55
CA ASN A 613 -25.63 -6.71 -6.42
C ASN A 613 -25.35 -7.95 -7.28
N THR A 614 -24.09 -8.30 -7.54
CA THR A 614 -23.69 -9.48 -8.33
C THR A 614 -23.90 -10.79 -7.54
N PRO A 615 -24.95 -11.60 -7.81
CA PRO A 615 -25.35 -12.68 -6.91
C PRO A 615 -24.36 -13.85 -6.86
N LEU A 616 -23.75 -14.19 -8.01
CA LEU A 616 -22.74 -15.25 -8.11
C LEU A 616 -21.56 -15.06 -7.16
N HIS A 617 -21.18 -13.81 -6.91
CA HIS A 617 -20.08 -13.49 -6.01
C HIS A 617 -20.58 -13.35 -4.56
N GLN A 618 -21.71 -12.67 -4.34
CA GLN A 618 -22.23 -12.44 -2.99
C GLN A 618 -22.69 -13.70 -2.25
N ILE A 619 -23.17 -14.73 -2.95
CA ILE A 619 -23.74 -15.95 -2.34
C ILE A 619 -22.76 -16.69 -1.42
N ARG A 620 -21.46 -16.43 -1.55
CA ARG A 620 -20.38 -17.01 -0.73
C ARG A 620 -20.16 -16.26 0.59
N MET A 621 -20.80 -15.11 0.78
CA MET A 621 -20.53 -14.17 1.88
C MET A 621 -21.77 -13.79 2.69
N ILE A 622 -22.89 -14.45 2.46
CA ILE A 622 -24.15 -14.26 3.21
C ILE A 622 -24.19 -15.12 4.47
N SER A 623 -25.11 -14.79 5.37
CA SER A 623 -25.36 -15.57 6.60
C SER A 623 -25.92 -16.97 6.32
N GLY A 624 -25.71 -17.87 7.28
CA GLY A 624 -26.21 -19.25 7.25
C GLY A 624 -27.72 -19.36 6.98
N PRO A 625 -28.59 -18.64 7.70
CA PRO A 625 -30.04 -18.71 7.48
C PRO A 625 -30.48 -18.35 6.05
N LEU A 626 -29.88 -17.32 5.45
CA LEU A 626 -30.18 -16.94 4.08
C LEU A 626 -29.62 -17.98 3.09
N ARG A 627 -28.42 -18.51 3.35
CA ARG A 627 -27.82 -19.56 2.52
C ARG A 627 -28.70 -20.81 2.47
N GLU A 628 -29.19 -21.27 3.61
CA GLU A 628 -30.12 -22.40 3.67
C GLU A 628 -31.43 -22.11 2.94
N ALA A 629 -31.91 -20.87 2.93
CA ALA A 629 -33.10 -20.49 2.19
C ALA A 629 -32.89 -20.57 0.67
N PHE A 630 -31.74 -20.12 0.16
CA PHE A 630 -31.37 -20.32 -1.24
C PHE A 630 -31.29 -21.80 -1.58
N ASP A 631 -30.65 -22.61 -0.74
CA ASP A 631 -30.49 -24.04 -0.99
C ASP A 631 -31.85 -24.77 -1.01
N ARG A 632 -32.77 -24.44 -0.09
CA ARG A 632 -34.15 -24.98 -0.11
C ARG A 632 -34.92 -24.59 -1.37
N LYS A 633 -34.83 -23.33 -1.81
CA LYS A 633 -35.48 -22.88 -3.05
C LYS A 633 -34.88 -23.55 -4.28
N PHE A 634 -33.57 -23.74 -4.30
CA PHE A 634 -32.89 -24.45 -5.36
C PHE A 634 -33.32 -25.92 -5.44
N ASP A 635 -33.40 -26.62 -4.30
CA ASP A 635 -33.87 -28.01 -4.27
C ASP A 635 -35.32 -28.13 -4.75
N ALA A 636 -36.17 -27.14 -4.46
CA ALA A 636 -37.52 -27.07 -5.02
C ALA A 636 -37.49 -26.84 -6.54
N TRP A 637 -36.71 -25.86 -7.00
CA TRP A 637 -36.54 -25.55 -8.42
C TRP A 637 -36.06 -26.77 -9.23
N ARG A 638 -35.12 -27.56 -8.69
CA ARG A 638 -34.63 -28.80 -9.33
C ARG A 638 -35.70 -29.88 -9.50
N ARG A 639 -36.72 -29.94 -8.63
CA ARG A 639 -37.83 -30.88 -8.78
C ARG A 639 -38.72 -30.54 -9.98
N GLU A 640 -38.78 -29.25 -10.33
CA GLU A 640 -39.55 -28.74 -11.45
C GLU A 640 -38.74 -28.68 -12.76
N HIS A 641 -37.41 -28.66 -12.65
CA HIS A 641 -36.47 -28.60 -13.76
C HIS A 641 -35.53 -29.81 -13.76
N PRO A 642 -36.02 -31.03 -14.14
CA PRO A 642 -35.16 -32.20 -14.26
C PRO A 642 -34.07 -31.92 -15.31
N GLY A 643 -32.81 -31.91 -14.87
CA GLY A 643 -31.69 -31.42 -15.67
C GLY A 643 -30.36 -32.11 -15.34
N SER A 644 -29.26 -31.44 -15.69
CA SER A 644 -27.88 -31.96 -15.57
C SER A 644 -27.59 -32.56 -14.17
N PRO A 645 -26.80 -33.65 -14.08
CA PRO A 645 -26.29 -34.12 -12.80
C PRO A 645 -25.33 -33.11 -12.13
N ASP A 646 -24.82 -32.12 -12.88
CA ASP A 646 -23.99 -31.04 -12.34
C ASP A 646 -24.83 -30.04 -11.53
N ARG A 647 -24.92 -30.31 -10.23
CA ARG A 647 -25.65 -29.48 -9.25
C ARG A 647 -25.17 -28.03 -9.23
N GLU A 648 -23.87 -27.81 -9.38
CA GLU A 648 -23.27 -26.47 -9.27
C GLU A 648 -23.58 -25.64 -10.52
N ARG A 649 -23.51 -26.25 -11.71
CA ARG A 649 -24.01 -25.62 -12.95
C ARG A 649 -25.47 -25.21 -12.84
N GLU A 650 -26.33 -26.12 -12.38
CA GLU A 650 -27.76 -25.81 -12.22
C GLU A 650 -28.00 -24.73 -11.15
N TYR A 651 -27.20 -24.69 -10.10
CA TYR A 651 -27.30 -23.64 -9.07
C TYR A 651 -27.04 -22.25 -9.65
N ARG A 652 -26.02 -22.11 -10.52
CA ARG A 652 -25.72 -20.83 -11.20
C ARG A 652 -26.85 -20.40 -12.13
N ARG A 653 -27.44 -21.35 -12.87
CA ARG A 653 -28.62 -21.08 -13.71
C ARG A 653 -29.80 -20.59 -12.88
N PHE A 654 -30.07 -21.26 -11.76
CA PHE A 654 -31.10 -20.85 -10.79
C PHE A 654 -30.86 -19.43 -10.24
N LEU A 655 -29.62 -19.09 -9.87
CA LEU A 655 -29.29 -17.73 -9.42
C LEU A 655 -29.56 -16.68 -10.51
N GLY A 656 -29.17 -16.97 -11.76
CA GLY A 656 -29.47 -16.10 -12.90
C GLY A 656 -30.97 -15.97 -13.17
N GLU A 657 -31.77 -17.03 -13.03
CA GLU A 657 -33.24 -16.95 -13.14
C GLU A 657 -33.85 -16.04 -12.07
N LEU A 658 -33.46 -16.22 -10.81
CA LEU A 658 -33.94 -15.38 -9.71
C LEU A 658 -33.58 -13.91 -9.91
N TYR A 659 -32.34 -13.62 -10.34
CA TYR A 659 -31.92 -12.25 -10.61
C TYR A 659 -32.76 -11.62 -11.73
N ARG A 660 -32.98 -12.34 -12.84
CA ARG A 660 -33.76 -11.83 -13.98
C ARG A 660 -35.22 -11.57 -13.59
N GLU A 661 -35.82 -12.42 -12.76
CA GLU A 661 -37.16 -12.19 -12.19
C GLU A 661 -37.18 -10.89 -11.37
N PHE A 662 -36.25 -10.75 -10.43
CA PHE A 662 -36.11 -9.57 -9.59
C PHE A 662 -35.94 -8.28 -10.43
N TYR A 663 -35.00 -8.29 -11.37
CA TYR A 663 -34.70 -7.11 -12.18
C TYR A 663 -35.89 -6.70 -13.05
N ASN A 664 -36.56 -7.66 -13.70
CA ASN A 664 -37.73 -7.37 -14.55
C ASN A 664 -38.92 -6.82 -13.73
N ASP A 665 -39.15 -7.35 -12.54
CA ASP A 665 -40.16 -6.84 -11.61
C ASP A 665 -39.84 -5.40 -11.16
N MET A 666 -38.59 -5.14 -10.74
CA MET A 666 -38.15 -3.79 -10.37
C MET A 666 -38.20 -2.81 -11.54
N LYS A 667 -37.73 -3.20 -12.74
CA LYS A 667 -37.81 -2.39 -13.97
C LYS A 667 -39.24 -2.02 -14.29
N THR A 668 -40.16 -3.00 -14.27
CA THR A 668 -41.59 -2.78 -14.53
C THR A 668 -42.18 -1.81 -13.51
N PHE A 669 -41.88 -2.00 -12.23
CA PHE A 669 -42.33 -1.11 -11.16
C PHE A 669 -41.82 0.33 -11.35
N LEU A 670 -40.52 0.52 -11.59
CA LEU A 670 -39.91 1.84 -11.75
C LEU A 670 -40.44 2.57 -12.99
N ARG A 671 -40.62 1.87 -14.11
CA ARG A 671 -41.21 2.46 -15.32
C ARG A 671 -42.68 2.85 -15.11
N LYS A 672 -43.48 2.03 -14.39
CA LYS A 672 -44.85 2.41 -13.98
C LYS A 672 -44.89 3.61 -13.03
N LEU A 673 -43.87 3.76 -12.18
CA LEU A 673 -43.71 4.92 -11.30
C LEU A 673 -43.33 6.21 -12.08
N GLY A 674 -42.96 6.08 -13.36
CA GLY A 674 -42.60 7.19 -14.24
C GLY A 674 -41.11 7.54 -14.22
N VAL A 675 -40.24 6.62 -13.77
CA VAL A 675 -38.78 6.84 -13.81
C VAL A 675 -38.32 6.95 -15.25
N THR A 676 -37.61 8.02 -15.56
CA THR A 676 -37.14 8.33 -16.93
C THR A 676 -35.64 8.10 -17.12
N ALA A 677 -34.86 8.10 -16.04
CA ALA A 677 -33.43 7.81 -16.10
C ALA A 677 -33.14 6.36 -16.56
N PRO A 678 -31.99 6.09 -17.21
CA PRO A 678 -31.49 4.75 -17.42
C PRO A 678 -31.36 3.96 -16.11
N LEU A 679 -31.57 2.65 -16.17
CA LEU A 679 -31.42 1.73 -15.04
C LEU A 679 -30.16 0.87 -15.19
N THR A 680 -29.46 0.64 -14.08
CA THR A 680 -28.34 -0.31 -13.94
C THR A 680 -28.47 -1.15 -12.67
N ASP A 681 -27.69 -2.22 -12.58
CA ASP A 681 -27.51 -3.10 -11.42
C ASP A 681 -26.21 -3.94 -11.62
N GLN A 682 -25.85 -4.82 -10.69
CA GLN A 682 -24.66 -5.68 -10.75
C GLN A 682 -23.36 -4.93 -11.09
N ASN A 683 -23.15 -3.78 -10.46
CA ASN A 683 -22.06 -2.86 -10.75
C ASN A 683 -20.70 -3.24 -10.11
N TYR A 684 -20.44 -4.51 -9.80
CA TYR A 684 -19.09 -4.97 -9.40
C TYR A 684 -18.77 -6.38 -9.92
N ILE A 685 -17.48 -6.73 -9.96
CA ILE A 685 -16.89 -7.96 -10.53
C ILE A 685 -16.95 -8.03 -12.07
N ALA A 686 -15.77 -8.04 -12.69
CA ALA A 686 -15.58 -8.21 -14.13
C ALA A 686 -15.62 -9.71 -14.54
N SER A 687 -16.80 -10.33 -14.42
CA SER A 687 -17.00 -11.74 -14.82
C SER A 687 -17.80 -11.87 -16.13
N PRO A 688 -17.39 -12.77 -17.05
CA PRO A 688 -18.21 -13.14 -18.21
C PRO A 688 -19.54 -13.79 -17.81
N ASN A 689 -19.64 -14.41 -16.64
CA ASN A 689 -20.87 -15.04 -16.20
C ASN A 689 -21.99 -14.03 -15.92
N ALA A 690 -21.67 -12.74 -15.69
CA ALA A 690 -22.66 -11.68 -15.54
C ALA A 690 -23.12 -11.06 -16.87
N ALA A 691 -22.56 -11.48 -18.02
CA ALA A 691 -22.82 -10.84 -19.31
C ALA A 691 -24.29 -10.92 -19.75
N ALA A 692 -24.92 -12.10 -19.63
CA ALA A 692 -26.33 -12.28 -19.98
C ALA A 692 -27.27 -11.43 -19.12
N ASP A 693 -26.99 -11.34 -17.82
CA ASP A 693 -27.77 -10.54 -16.89
C ASP A 693 -27.58 -9.03 -17.13
N ARG A 694 -26.34 -8.59 -17.38
CA ARG A 694 -26.00 -7.20 -17.70
C ARG A 694 -26.60 -6.73 -19.03
N ALA A 695 -26.91 -7.64 -19.95
CA ALA A 695 -27.58 -7.29 -21.21
C ALA A 695 -29.01 -6.76 -21.02
N LEU A 696 -29.66 -7.05 -19.88
CA LEU A 696 -30.98 -6.53 -19.52
C LEU A 696 -30.95 -5.06 -19.07
N LEU A 697 -29.77 -4.56 -18.67
CA LEU A 697 -29.57 -3.22 -18.16
C LEU A 697 -29.64 -2.18 -19.28
N ASP A 698 -30.05 -0.95 -18.95
CA ASP A 698 -30.00 0.15 -19.93
C ASP A 698 -28.55 0.65 -20.10
N VAL A 699 -27.75 0.57 -19.02
CA VAL A 699 -26.32 0.90 -18.95
C VAL A 699 -25.61 -0.21 -18.19
N VAL A 700 -24.43 -0.63 -18.67
CA VAL A 700 -23.56 -1.53 -17.90
C VAL A 700 -22.64 -0.69 -17.03
N ASP A 701 -22.61 -0.97 -15.74
CA ASP A 701 -21.79 -0.28 -14.75
C ASP A 701 -20.85 -1.27 -14.04
N LEU A 702 -19.72 -0.79 -13.53
CA LEU A 702 -18.71 -1.62 -12.88
C LEU A 702 -17.83 -0.83 -11.90
N HIS A 703 -17.40 -1.51 -10.84
CA HIS A 703 -16.50 -0.99 -9.82
C HIS A 703 -15.20 -1.77 -9.83
N LEU A 704 -14.06 -1.07 -9.78
CA LEU A 704 -12.76 -1.72 -9.65
C LEU A 704 -11.69 -0.79 -9.05
N TYR A 705 -10.88 -1.34 -8.16
CA TYR A 705 -9.87 -0.59 -7.42
C TYR A 705 -8.46 -1.17 -7.68
N GLY A 706 -7.50 -0.28 -7.95
CA GLY A 706 -6.11 -0.65 -8.21
C GLY A 706 -5.27 -0.94 -6.96
N ASP A 707 -5.77 -0.60 -5.77
CA ASP A 707 -5.14 -0.91 -4.48
C ASP A 707 -6.14 -0.78 -3.30
N HIS A 708 -7.20 -1.59 -3.30
CA HIS A 708 -8.22 -1.57 -2.24
C HIS A 708 -7.63 -2.06 -0.89
N PRO A 709 -7.99 -1.45 0.26
CA PRO A 709 -7.46 -1.87 1.56
C PRO A 709 -7.92 -3.28 1.97
N GLU A 710 -7.03 -4.01 2.64
CA GLU A 710 -7.34 -5.21 3.41
C GLU A 710 -7.21 -4.93 4.91
N TYR A 711 -8.17 -5.40 5.72
CA TYR A 711 -8.16 -5.19 7.17
C TYR A 711 -7.99 -6.53 7.91
N PRO A 712 -6.75 -6.96 8.23
CA PRO A 712 -6.50 -8.23 8.92
C PRO A 712 -7.05 -8.29 10.36
N GLY A 713 -7.40 -7.13 10.94
CA GLY A 713 -8.03 -7.03 12.26
C GLY A 713 -9.54 -6.82 12.18
N ARG A 714 -10.01 -5.71 12.75
CA ARG A 714 -11.42 -5.32 12.65
C ARG A 714 -11.68 -4.68 11.28
N PRO A 715 -12.79 -5.02 10.60
CA PRO A 715 -13.15 -4.36 9.35
C PRO A 715 -13.14 -2.84 9.47
N TRP A 716 -12.57 -2.17 8.48
CA TRP A 716 -12.53 -0.70 8.38
C TRP A 716 -11.74 -0.01 9.51
N GLN A 717 -10.83 -0.70 10.18
CA GLN A 717 -9.96 -0.14 11.23
C GLN A 717 -8.51 -0.62 11.06
N PRO A 718 -7.50 0.24 11.28
CA PRO A 718 -6.11 -0.21 11.32
C PRO A 718 -5.90 -1.42 12.26
N PRO A 719 -5.00 -2.36 11.92
CA PRO A 719 -4.09 -2.33 10.79
C PRO A 719 -4.80 -2.45 9.42
N ALA A 720 -4.40 -1.61 8.46
CA ALA A 720 -4.92 -1.58 7.10
C ALA A 720 -3.77 -1.82 6.11
N ARG A 721 -3.92 -2.81 5.24
CA ARG A 721 -2.88 -3.29 4.33
C ARG A 721 -3.19 -2.89 2.89
N PHE A 722 -2.13 -2.49 2.18
CA PHE A 722 -2.13 -2.05 0.80
C PHE A 722 -0.98 -2.72 0.04
N GLY A 723 -1.18 -2.96 -1.26
CA GLY A 723 -0.14 -3.42 -2.16
C GLY A 723 0.97 -2.40 -2.35
N ASN A 724 0.67 -1.10 -2.32
CA ASN A 724 1.62 0.01 -2.51
C ASN A 724 2.56 -0.22 -3.71
N ARG A 725 1.95 -0.45 -4.88
CA ARG A 725 2.63 -0.68 -6.17
C ARG A 725 2.03 0.22 -7.24
N SER A 726 2.86 0.58 -8.21
CA SER A 726 2.38 1.17 -9.45
C SER A 726 1.55 0.14 -10.23
N GLN A 727 0.47 0.60 -10.85
CA GLN A 727 -0.33 -0.15 -11.80
C GLN A 727 0.53 -0.67 -12.96
N LEU A 728 1.62 0.00 -13.33
CA LEU A 728 2.54 -0.48 -14.36
C LEU A 728 3.30 -1.74 -13.93
N ALA A 729 3.73 -1.81 -12.66
CA ALA A 729 4.30 -3.03 -12.10
C ALA A 729 3.28 -4.18 -12.09
N ARG A 730 1.99 -3.85 -12.01
CA ARG A 730 0.86 -4.79 -12.11
C ARG A 730 0.35 -4.98 -13.54
N ARG A 731 1.16 -4.63 -14.56
CA ARG A 731 0.81 -4.71 -15.99
C ARG A 731 -0.53 -4.06 -16.36
N LEU A 732 -0.87 -2.97 -15.69
CA LEU A 732 -2.12 -2.21 -15.83
C LEU A 732 -3.39 -3.02 -15.51
N LYS A 733 -3.30 -4.06 -14.67
CA LYS A 733 -4.41 -4.97 -14.37
C LYS A 733 -5.74 -4.24 -14.10
N ALA A 734 -5.76 -3.27 -13.19
CA ALA A 734 -7.00 -2.61 -12.82
C ALA A 734 -7.70 -1.88 -14.00
N PRO A 735 -7.09 -0.91 -14.70
CA PRO A 735 -7.77 -0.27 -15.83
C PRO A 735 -8.10 -1.24 -16.98
N LEU A 736 -7.33 -2.32 -17.18
CA LEU A 736 -7.55 -3.27 -18.29
C LEU A 736 -8.60 -4.35 -18.00
N GLU A 737 -8.75 -4.80 -16.76
CA GLU A 737 -9.76 -5.78 -16.32
C GLU A 737 -11.20 -5.31 -16.57
N LEU A 738 -11.42 -3.98 -16.56
CA LEU A 738 -12.72 -3.38 -16.87
C LEU A 738 -13.13 -3.55 -18.34
N ALA A 739 -12.17 -3.55 -19.27
CA ALA A 739 -12.45 -3.51 -20.70
C ALA A 739 -13.31 -4.69 -21.19
N PRO A 740 -12.94 -5.96 -20.97
CA PRO A 740 -13.71 -7.09 -21.48
C PRO A 740 -15.13 -7.21 -20.89
N ALA A 741 -15.35 -6.65 -19.70
CA ALA A 741 -16.65 -6.66 -19.04
C ALA A 741 -17.67 -5.68 -19.66
N ARG A 742 -17.24 -4.75 -20.51
CA ARG A 742 -18.14 -3.94 -21.35
C ARG A 742 -18.95 -4.83 -22.28
N LEU A 743 -20.26 -4.60 -22.40
CA LEU A 743 -21.07 -5.17 -23.48
C LEU A 743 -21.10 -4.23 -24.69
N PHE A 744 -20.71 -4.69 -25.88
CA PHE A 744 -20.89 -3.88 -27.08
C PHE A 744 -22.37 -3.65 -27.37
N GLY A 745 -22.68 -2.43 -27.83
CA GLY A 745 -24.07 -2.01 -28.05
C GLY A 745 -24.80 -1.54 -26.80
N LYS A 746 -24.12 -1.46 -25.64
CA LYS A 746 -24.60 -0.82 -24.42
C LYS A 746 -23.64 0.28 -23.98
N PRO A 747 -24.12 1.38 -23.38
CA PRO A 747 -23.24 2.34 -22.72
C PRO A 747 -22.55 1.67 -21.54
N PHE A 748 -21.29 2.03 -21.30
CA PHE A 748 -20.48 1.49 -20.21
C PHE A 748 -20.00 2.60 -19.28
N MET A 749 -20.22 2.44 -17.99
CA MET A 749 -19.78 3.37 -16.96
C MET A 749 -18.96 2.64 -15.90
N VAL A 750 -18.10 3.39 -15.23
CA VAL A 750 -17.38 2.94 -14.04
C VAL A 750 -17.72 3.92 -12.94
N THR A 751 -18.75 3.63 -12.14
CA THR A 751 -19.21 4.56 -11.10
C THR A 751 -18.42 4.48 -9.80
N GLU A 752 -17.45 3.57 -9.70
CA GLU A 752 -16.39 3.58 -8.69
C GLU A 752 -15.06 3.05 -9.25
N PHE A 753 -14.01 3.87 -9.13
CA PHE A 753 -12.62 3.40 -9.23
C PHE A 753 -11.73 4.20 -8.29
N ASP A 754 -10.61 3.61 -7.86
CA ASP A 754 -9.51 4.38 -7.26
C ASP A 754 -8.18 3.60 -7.24
N VAL A 755 -7.09 4.34 -7.02
CA VAL A 755 -5.84 3.82 -6.47
C VAL A 755 -5.71 4.46 -5.09
N CYS A 756 -6.05 3.72 -4.04
CA CYS A 756 -6.35 4.30 -2.73
C CYS A 756 -5.11 4.83 -2.00
N TYR A 757 -5.30 5.83 -1.13
CA TYR A 757 -4.29 6.23 -0.16
C TYR A 757 -4.02 5.09 0.83
N PRO A 758 -2.76 4.80 1.22
CA PRO A 758 -1.55 5.59 1.05
C PRO A 758 -0.64 5.12 -0.10
N ASN A 759 -1.19 4.49 -1.14
CA ASN A 759 -0.37 4.07 -2.28
C ASN A 759 0.41 5.28 -2.83
N GLU A 760 1.74 5.20 -2.83
CA GLU A 760 2.63 6.29 -3.22
C GLU A 760 2.59 6.60 -4.73
N PHE A 761 2.03 5.69 -5.52
CA PHE A 761 1.89 5.80 -6.97
C PHE A 761 0.52 6.31 -7.41
N ARG A 762 -0.41 6.58 -6.48
CA ARG A 762 -1.83 6.89 -6.76
C ARG A 762 -2.10 8.04 -7.73
N SER A 763 -1.12 8.94 -7.93
CA SER A 763 -1.22 10.00 -8.94
C SER A 763 -1.40 9.48 -10.37
N GLU A 764 -0.96 8.26 -10.66
CA GLU A 764 -1.13 7.63 -11.97
C GLU A 764 -2.59 7.23 -12.25
N GLY A 765 -3.41 7.06 -11.20
CA GLY A 765 -4.77 6.53 -11.32
C GLY A 765 -5.66 7.34 -12.26
N ALA A 766 -5.74 8.66 -12.10
CA ALA A 766 -6.53 9.51 -13.00
C ALA A 766 -6.05 9.46 -14.45
N VAL A 767 -4.73 9.36 -14.65
CA VAL A 767 -4.10 9.33 -15.98
C VAL A 767 -4.46 8.03 -16.69
N LEU A 768 -4.24 6.89 -16.03
CA LEU A 768 -4.45 5.57 -16.62
C LEU A 768 -5.93 5.31 -16.88
N PHE A 769 -6.80 5.47 -15.87
CA PHE A 769 -8.22 5.23 -16.05
C PHE A 769 -8.84 6.21 -17.04
N GLY A 770 -8.49 7.51 -16.98
CA GLY A 770 -8.97 8.51 -17.92
C GLY A 770 -8.57 8.23 -19.38
N ALA A 771 -7.30 7.90 -19.61
CA ALA A 771 -6.79 7.58 -20.93
C ALA A 771 -7.41 6.30 -21.51
N PHE A 772 -7.44 5.21 -20.74
CA PHE A 772 -8.03 3.96 -21.20
C PHE A 772 -9.54 4.09 -21.40
N ALA A 773 -10.28 4.74 -20.51
CA ALA A 773 -11.72 4.95 -20.72
C ALA A 773 -12.01 5.74 -22.01
N ALA A 774 -11.18 6.73 -22.35
CA ALA A 774 -11.33 7.53 -23.56
C ALA A 774 -11.06 6.69 -24.81
N GLN A 775 -9.95 5.94 -24.81
CA GLN A 775 -9.58 5.01 -25.87
C GLN A 775 -10.65 3.93 -26.07
N GLN A 776 -11.21 3.41 -24.97
CA GLN A 776 -12.25 2.39 -24.97
C GLN A 776 -13.64 2.93 -25.35
N GLY A 777 -13.82 4.26 -25.35
CA GLY A 777 -15.09 4.90 -25.65
C GLY A 777 -16.16 4.69 -24.57
N TRP A 778 -15.77 4.66 -23.30
CA TRP A 778 -16.70 4.57 -22.18
C TRP A 778 -17.54 5.85 -22.01
N SER A 779 -18.69 5.71 -21.34
CA SER A 779 -19.66 6.78 -21.13
C SER A 779 -19.49 7.49 -19.78
N GLY A 780 -18.85 6.86 -18.80
CA GLY A 780 -18.67 7.47 -17.48
C GLY A 780 -17.52 6.93 -16.64
N LEU A 781 -16.89 7.80 -15.86
CA LEU A 781 -15.85 7.50 -14.87
C LEU A 781 -16.11 8.30 -13.58
N PHE A 782 -16.16 7.62 -12.43
CA PHE A 782 -16.37 8.26 -11.14
C PHE A 782 -15.37 7.74 -10.13
N ARG A 783 -14.57 8.65 -9.56
CA ARG A 783 -13.65 8.27 -8.48
C ARG A 783 -14.42 8.00 -7.19
N PHE A 784 -14.03 6.96 -6.47
CA PHE A 784 -14.52 6.68 -5.13
C PHE A 784 -13.43 7.02 -4.09
N ASP A 785 -13.63 8.01 -3.22
CA ASP A 785 -14.72 8.99 -3.16
C ASP A 785 -14.19 10.40 -2.86
N TYR A 786 -15.05 11.42 -2.93
CA TYR A 786 -14.64 12.78 -2.57
C TYR A 786 -14.57 12.95 -1.06
N ALA A 787 -15.66 12.58 -0.37
CA ALA A 787 -15.75 12.54 1.08
C ALA A 787 -16.93 11.65 1.51
N GLY A 788 -16.75 10.90 2.60
CA GLY A 788 -17.80 10.07 3.18
C GLY A 788 -18.63 10.79 4.24
N HIS A 789 -18.15 11.91 4.79
CA HIS A 789 -18.83 12.63 5.86
C HIS A 789 -18.73 14.15 5.68
N HIS A 790 -19.71 14.88 6.23
CA HIS A 790 -19.71 16.35 6.24
C HIS A 790 -18.39 16.96 6.75
N ARG A 791 -17.79 16.37 7.79
CA ARG A 791 -16.47 16.80 8.32
C ARG A 791 -15.34 16.72 7.28
N GLY A 792 -15.42 15.80 6.32
CA GLY A 792 -14.42 15.64 5.24
C GLY A 792 -14.55 16.72 4.17
N LEU A 793 -15.69 17.42 4.09
CA LEU A 793 -15.93 18.49 3.11
C LEU A 793 -15.46 19.87 3.58
N PHE A 794 -15.69 20.17 4.87
CA PHE A 794 -15.54 21.50 5.45
C PHE A 794 -14.77 21.53 6.78
N GLY A 795 -14.30 20.38 7.26
CA GLY A 795 -13.49 20.28 8.46
C GLY A 795 -12.00 20.54 8.21
N LYS A 796 -11.16 20.14 9.16
CA LYS A 796 -9.70 20.20 8.99
C LYS A 796 -9.26 19.22 7.89
N PRO A 797 -8.26 19.59 7.06
CA PRO A 797 -7.68 18.66 6.09
C PRO A 797 -7.26 17.34 6.74
N ASP A 798 -7.67 16.22 6.12
CA ASP A 798 -7.43 14.85 6.57
C ASP A 798 -7.18 13.95 5.35
N LEU A 799 -6.41 12.88 5.50
CA LEU A 799 -6.19 11.88 4.45
C LEU A 799 -6.73 10.54 4.94
N ARG A 800 -7.71 10.04 4.20
CA ARG A 800 -8.30 8.72 4.41
C ARG A 800 -8.09 7.88 3.17
N CYS A 801 -8.23 6.56 3.36
CA CYS A 801 -8.04 5.56 2.32
C CYS A 801 -8.71 5.94 0.98
N PHE A 802 -10.00 6.27 1.02
CA PHE A 802 -10.80 6.57 -0.17
C PHE A 802 -10.95 8.07 -0.44
N GLU A 803 -11.14 8.89 0.58
CA GLU A 803 -11.52 10.31 0.41
C GLU A 803 -10.44 11.14 -0.29
N THR A 804 -10.82 11.87 -1.34
CA THR A 804 -9.92 12.72 -2.15
C THR A 804 -9.98 14.20 -1.84
N ALA A 805 -10.97 14.69 -1.10
CA ALA A 805 -11.23 16.13 -0.90
C ALA A 805 -9.99 16.93 -0.46
N HIS A 806 -9.10 16.33 0.33
CA HIS A 806 -7.88 16.95 0.83
C HIS A 806 -6.58 16.25 0.36
N ASP A 807 -6.67 15.38 -0.66
CA ASP A 807 -5.51 14.74 -1.28
C ASP A 807 -5.09 15.52 -2.53
N PRO A 808 -4.14 16.47 -2.43
CA PRO A 808 -3.75 17.31 -3.56
C PRO A 808 -3.14 16.50 -4.71
N VAL A 809 -2.51 15.36 -4.44
CA VAL A 809 -1.93 14.51 -5.49
C VAL A 809 -3.05 13.88 -6.33
N ARG A 810 -4.07 13.30 -5.69
CA ARG A 810 -5.24 12.79 -6.43
C ARG A 810 -6.03 13.93 -7.09
N MET A 811 -6.32 15.02 -6.39
CA MET A 811 -7.10 16.14 -6.93
C MET A 811 -6.44 16.85 -8.12
N LEU A 812 -5.12 17.04 -8.11
CA LEU A 812 -4.43 17.63 -9.26
C LEU A 812 -4.37 16.65 -10.44
N SER A 813 -4.21 15.35 -10.18
CA SER A 813 -4.23 14.34 -11.24
C SER A 813 -5.57 14.26 -11.98
N GLU A 814 -6.69 14.63 -11.34
CA GLU A 814 -8.01 14.68 -11.99
C GLU A 814 -8.02 15.56 -13.24
N ARG A 815 -7.17 16.61 -13.31
CA ARG A 815 -7.09 17.48 -14.50
C ARG A 815 -6.60 16.71 -15.72
N ILE A 816 -5.74 15.72 -15.50
CA ILE A 816 -5.24 14.83 -16.57
C ILE A 816 -6.37 13.91 -17.03
N GLY A 817 -7.10 13.28 -16.09
CA GLY A 817 -8.24 12.42 -16.40
C GLY A 817 -9.37 13.16 -17.12
N LEU A 818 -9.70 14.37 -16.67
CA LEU A 818 -10.69 15.26 -17.29
C LEU A 818 -10.28 15.67 -18.71
N ALA A 819 -9.01 16.03 -18.93
CA ALA A 819 -8.51 16.36 -20.27
C ALA A 819 -8.54 15.13 -21.20
N ALA A 820 -8.05 13.98 -20.73
CA ALA A 820 -8.02 12.74 -21.49
C ALA A 820 -9.43 12.27 -21.89
N PHE A 821 -10.34 12.18 -20.91
CA PHE A 821 -11.65 11.54 -21.08
C PHE A 821 -12.78 12.49 -21.42
N LEU A 822 -13.01 13.50 -20.57
CA LEU A 822 -14.19 14.36 -20.66
C LEU A 822 -14.04 15.39 -21.79
N ARG A 823 -12.87 16.04 -21.90
CA ARG A 823 -12.54 16.92 -23.03
C ARG A 823 -12.30 16.13 -24.33
N GLY A 824 -11.99 14.84 -24.19
CA GLY A 824 -11.77 13.91 -25.30
C GLY A 824 -10.43 14.12 -26.00
N ASP A 825 -9.38 14.47 -25.25
CA ASP A 825 -8.04 14.61 -25.83
C ASP A 825 -7.47 13.29 -26.33
N VAL A 826 -7.81 12.18 -25.67
CA VAL A 826 -7.49 10.83 -26.16
C VAL A 826 -8.61 10.37 -27.06
N ALA A 827 -8.26 10.01 -28.29
CA ALA A 827 -9.19 9.52 -29.29
C ALA A 827 -9.68 8.11 -28.93
N THR A 828 -10.96 7.86 -29.18
CA THR A 828 -11.51 6.50 -29.12
C THR A 828 -10.90 5.65 -30.23
N ALA A 829 -10.39 4.47 -29.86
CA ALA A 829 -9.74 3.57 -30.80
C ALA A 829 -10.72 3.06 -31.86
N ARG A 830 -10.23 2.89 -33.10
CA ARG A 830 -11.06 2.45 -34.22
C ARG A 830 -11.25 0.94 -34.18
N GLU A 831 -10.15 0.25 -33.91
CA GLU A 831 -10.01 -1.18 -33.74
C GLU A 831 -10.94 -1.67 -32.62
N LYS A 832 -11.54 -2.84 -32.85
CA LYS A 832 -12.55 -3.44 -31.99
C LYS A 832 -12.27 -4.93 -31.86
N PHE A 833 -12.16 -5.42 -30.64
CA PHE A 833 -11.99 -6.82 -30.29
C PHE A 833 -13.22 -7.30 -29.54
N GLU A 834 -13.97 -8.20 -30.16
CA GLU A 834 -15.19 -8.78 -29.60
C GLU A 834 -14.86 -10.10 -28.91
N ILE A 835 -15.20 -10.19 -27.62
CA ILE A 835 -15.11 -11.41 -26.85
C ILE A 835 -16.48 -12.09 -26.89
N ALA A 836 -16.55 -13.23 -27.56
CA ALA A 836 -17.77 -14.02 -27.60
C ALA A 836 -17.99 -14.72 -26.25
N VAL A 837 -19.10 -14.41 -25.60
CA VAL A 837 -19.58 -15.10 -24.40
C VAL A 837 -20.88 -15.80 -24.74
N ALA A 838 -20.99 -17.08 -24.37
CA ALA A 838 -22.20 -17.87 -24.63
C ALA A 838 -23.42 -17.24 -23.94
N SER A 839 -24.59 -17.29 -24.57
CA SER A 839 -25.82 -16.77 -23.93
C SER A 839 -26.18 -17.55 -22.65
N ASP A 840 -25.86 -18.84 -22.58
CA ASP A 840 -25.87 -19.65 -21.34
C ASP A 840 -24.55 -19.49 -20.56
N CYS A 841 -24.09 -18.25 -20.36
CA CYS A 841 -22.85 -17.99 -19.62
C CYS A 841 -22.92 -18.49 -18.19
N MET A 842 -24.09 -18.59 -17.58
CA MET A 842 -24.25 -19.17 -16.22
C MET A 842 -23.92 -20.67 -16.19
N GLY A 843 -24.10 -21.38 -17.31
CA GLY A 843 -23.78 -22.80 -17.45
C GLY A 843 -22.29 -23.08 -17.65
N SER A 844 -21.52 -22.15 -18.22
CA SER A 844 -20.07 -22.27 -18.50
C SER A 844 -19.29 -21.30 -17.62
N TYR A 845 -18.89 -21.74 -16.43
CA TYR A 845 -18.31 -20.85 -15.43
C TYR A 845 -16.87 -20.46 -15.72
N LEU A 846 -16.61 -19.15 -15.73
CA LEU A 846 -15.29 -18.57 -15.81
C LEU A 846 -15.25 -17.36 -14.87
N PRO A 847 -14.55 -17.44 -13.72
CA PRO A 847 -14.67 -16.47 -12.64
C PRO A 847 -14.32 -15.04 -13.07
N THR A 848 -13.31 -14.90 -13.93
CA THR A 848 -12.81 -13.64 -14.49
C THR A 848 -12.52 -13.82 -15.98
N TYR A 849 -12.38 -12.74 -16.73
CA TYR A 849 -11.84 -12.84 -18.09
C TYR A 849 -10.36 -13.27 -18.01
N PRO A 850 -9.85 -14.05 -19.00
CA PRO A 850 -8.43 -14.32 -19.14
C PRO A 850 -7.62 -13.03 -19.34
N ASP A 851 -6.43 -12.97 -18.74
CA ASP A 851 -5.54 -11.80 -18.78
C ASP A 851 -5.19 -11.37 -20.22
N GLU A 852 -5.08 -12.31 -21.16
CA GLU A 852 -4.78 -12.02 -22.57
C GLU A 852 -5.85 -11.14 -23.21
N TYR A 853 -7.13 -11.32 -22.81
CA TYR A 853 -8.22 -10.51 -23.33
C TYR A 853 -8.18 -9.09 -22.80
N GLU A 854 -7.73 -8.90 -21.55
CA GLU A 854 -7.54 -7.58 -20.96
C GLU A 854 -6.42 -6.81 -21.66
N GLN A 855 -5.31 -7.49 -21.99
CA GLN A 855 -4.17 -6.87 -22.68
C GLN A 855 -4.51 -6.38 -24.10
N LEU A 856 -5.54 -6.93 -24.76
CA LEU A 856 -6.05 -6.40 -26.03
C LEU A 856 -6.50 -4.93 -25.91
N ALA A 857 -6.84 -4.46 -24.69
CA ALA A 857 -7.28 -3.09 -24.47
C ALA A 857 -6.17 -2.05 -24.70
N LEU A 858 -4.90 -2.48 -24.76
CA LEU A 858 -3.79 -1.64 -25.20
C LEU A 858 -3.84 -1.33 -26.71
N HIS A 859 -4.51 -2.16 -27.49
CA HIS A 859 -4.45 -2.16 -28.95
C HIS A 859 -5.76 -1.71 -29.61
N GLY A 860 -6.85 -1.62 -28.85
CA GLY A 860 -8.14 -1.21 -29.38
C GLY A 860 -9.25 -1.39 -28.36
N ARG A 861 -10.49 -1.19 -28.80
CA ARG A 861 -11.66 -1.35 -27.94
C ARG A 861 -11.93 -2.82 -27.68
N VAL A 862 -11.95 -3.26 -26.41
CA VAL A 862 -12.26 -4.65 -26.04
C VAL A 862 -13.59 -4.74 -25.31
N GLY A 863 -14.46 -5.65 -25.71
CA GLY A 863 -15.73 -5.85 -25.03
C GLY A 863 -16.43 -7.13 -25.46
N THR A 864 -17.40 -7.53 -24.67
CA THR A 864 -18.17 -8.75 -24.83
C THR A 864 -19.35 -8.59 -25.79
N VAL A 865 -19.60 -9.64 -26.57
CA VAL A 865 -20.83 -9.88 -27.34
C VAL A 865 -21.41 -11.23 -26.90
N LEU A 866 -22.74 -11.29 -26.73
CA LEU A 866 -23.42 -12.56 -26.48
C LEU A 866 -23.62 -13.29 -27.82
N ALA A 867 -23.16 -14.54 -27.90
CA ALA A 867 -23.25 -15.34 -29.13
C ALA A 867 -23.48 -16.82 -28.82
N ASP A 868 -24.43 -17.45 -29.52
CA ASP A 868 -24.71 -18.88 -29.42
C ASP A 868 -23.72 -19.69 -30.29
N ALA A 869 -22.49 -19.81 -29.79
CA ALA A 869 -21.36 -20.61 -30.28
C ALA A 869 -20.80 -20.36 -31.71
N ASN A 870 -19.47 -20.47 -31.81
CA ASN A 870 -18.59 -20.37 -33.00
C ASN A 870 -18.24 -18.98 -33.55
N ALA A 871 -17.88 -18.03 -32.68
CA ALA A 871 -16.92 -16.99 -33.06
C ALA A 871 -15.61 -17.27 -32.33
N GLY A 872 -14.65 -17.89 -33.02
CA GLY A 872 -13.28 -17.99 -32.53
C GLY A 872 -12.64 -16.60 -32.40
N PRO A 873 -11.62 -16.44 -31.54
CA PRO A 873 -10.97 -15.15 -31.36
C PRO A 873 -10.40 -14.66 -32.69
N ALA A 874 -10.76 -13.45 -33.12
CA ALA A 874 -10.09 -12.80 -34.22
C ALA A 874 -8.65 -12.48 -33.79
N ALA A 875 -7.67 -12.98 -34.54
CA ALA A 875 -6.26 -12.68 -34.29
C ALA A 875 -6.01 -11.16 -34.41
N PRO A 876 -5.20 -10.57 -33.51
CA PRO A 876 -4.91 -9.14 -33.58
C PRO A 876 -4.13 -8.81 -34.86
N GLY A 877 -4.59 -7.79 -35.57
CA GLY A 877 -3.84 -7.17 -36.67
C GLY A 877 -2.65 -6.32 -36.16
N PRO A 878 -1.76 -5.87 -37.06
CA PRO A 878 -0.60 -5.07 -36.68
C PRO A 878 -1.00 -3.73 -36.05
N VAL A 879 -0.37 -3.43 -34.92
CA VAL A 879 -0.61 -2.25 -34.08
C VAL A 879 0.18 -1.07 -34.62
N ARG A 880 -0.48 0.10 -34.77
CA ARG A 880 0.20 1.37 -35.06
C ARG A 880 0.57 2.08 -33.74
N PRO A 881 1.58 2.96 -33.72
CA PRO A 881 1.86 3.78 -32.54
C PRO A 881 0.61 4.60 -32.18
N GLY A 882 0.01 4.31 -31.04
CA GLY A 882 -1.14 5.03 -30.51
C GLY A 882 -0.72 6.24 -29.66
N GLU A 883 -1.71 7.04 -29.27
CA GLU A 883 -1.53 8.14 -28.30
C GLU A 883 -1.08 7.63 -26.93
N LEU A 884 -1.25 6.33 -26.63
CA LEU A 884 -0.88 5.69 -25.38
C LEU A 884 0.26 4.68 -25.60
N ALA A 885 1.22 4.63 -24.68
CA ALA A 885 2.22 3.57 -24.66
C ALA A 885 2.66 3.26 -23.22
N ALA A 886 2.77 1.97 -22.90
CA ALA A 886 3.31 1.47 -21.64
C ALA A 886 4.59 0.66 -21.91
N ASP A 887 5.62 0.90 -21.11
CA ASP A 887 6.82 0.07 -21.05
C ASP A 887 6.90 -0.54 -19.65
N TYR A 888 6.52 -1.82 -19.54
CA TYR A 888 6.50 -2.54 -18.27
C TYR A 888 7.90 -2.79 -17.71
N ALA A 889 8.93 -2.89 -18.55
CA ALA A 889 10.30 -3.13 -18.11
C ALA A 889 10.89 -1.86 -17.49
N ALA A 890 10.66 -0.71 -18.13
CA ALA A 890 11.04 0.58 -17.59
C ALA A 890 10.07 1.10 -16.51
N GLY A 891 8.88 0.50 -16.39
CA GLY A 891 7.81 0.96 -15.50
C GLY A 891 7.26 2.33 -15.89
N THR A 892 7.24 2.65 -17.18
CA THR A 892 6.82 3.98 -17.68
C THR A 892 5.53 3.92 -18.48
N PHE A 893 4.79 5.02 -18.50
CA PHE A 893 3.63 5.22 -19.35
C PHE A 893 3.66 6.62 -19.97
N ARG A 894 3.17 6.75 -21.20
CA ARG A 894 2.87 8.04 -21.83
C ARG A 894 1.49 8.10 -22.45
N MET A 895 0.94 9.31 -22.37
CA MET A 895 -0.17 9.81 -23.14
C MET A 895 0.34 10.99 -23.97
N VAL A 896 0.24 10.93 -25.30
CA VAL A 896 0.69 11.99 -26.21
C VAL A 896 -0.44 12.30 -27.18
N THR A 897 -1.09 13.44 -26.99
CA THR A 897 -2.20 13.91 -27.82
C THR A 897 -1.93 15.33 -28.34
N PRO A 898 -2.69 15.84 -29.32
CA PRO A 898 -2.51 17.20 -29.82
C PRO A 898 -2.66 18.30 -28.77
N ARG A 899 -3.45 18.10 -27.71
CA ARG A 899 -3.75 19.13 -26.69
C ARG A 899 -3.18 18.83 -25.30
N SER A 900 -2.78 17.58 -25.04
CA SER A 900 -2.23 17.17 -23.75
C SER A 900 -1.16 16.10 -23.90
N GLU A 901 -0.10 16.22 -23.10
CA GLU A 901 0.89 15.16 -22.94
C GLU A 901 1.06 14.85 -21.46
N ALA A 902 1.10 13.57 -21.08
CA ALA A 902 1.34 13.14 -19.71
C ALA A 902 2.26 11.92 -19.66
N ALA A 903 2.98 11.77 -18.55
CA ALA A 903 3.85 10.62 -18.31
C ALA A 903 3.79 10.16 -16.86
N VAL A 904 4.00 8.86 -16.67
CA VAL A 904 4.21 8.21 -15.38
C VAL A 904 5.64 7.68 -15.37
N LEU A 905 6.44 8.11 -14.39
CA LEU A 905 7.89 7.91 -14.37
C LEU A 905 8.37 7.45 -13.00
N PRO A 906 9.02 6.27 -12.91
CA PRO A 906 9.89 5.95 -11.80
C PRO A 906 11.05 6.94 -11.72
N GLU A 907 11.70 7.01 -10.56
CA GLU A 907 12.90 7.82 -10.40
C GLU A 907 13.97 7.43 -11.43
N LYS A 908 14.69 8.44 -11.94
CA LYS A 908 15.73 8.37 -12.98
C LYS A 908 15.24 8.05 -14.39
N GLN A 909 13.97 7.71 -14.56
CA GLN A 909 13.38 7.47 -15.88
C GLN A 909 13.02 8.79 -16.58
N ALA A 910 13.03 8.74 -17.91
CA ALA A 910 12.71 9.86 -18.76
C ALA A 910 11.71 9.44 -19.84
N LEU A 911 10.95 10.41 -20.33
CA LEU A 911 10.04 10.19 -21.45
C LEU A 911 9.95 11.43 -22.34
N ALA A 912 9.71 11.16 -23.62
CA ALA A 912 9.54 12.16 -24.67
C ALA A 912 8.18 11.98 -25.38
N GLY A 913 7.39 13.05 -25.37
CA GLY A 913 6.25 13.27 -26.27
C GLY A 913 6.65 14.16 -27.46
N ALA A 914 5.65 14.78 -28.10
CA ALA A 914 5.89 15.69 -29.23
C ALA A 914 6.36 17.07 -28.73
N VAL A 915 5.76 17.58 -27.65
CA VAL A 915 6.08 18.88 -27.04
C VAL A 915 6.85 18.72 -25.73
N LEU A 916 6.46 17.78 -24.88
CA LEU A 916 7.01 17.59 -23.54
C LEU A 916 8.14 16.55 -23.55
N ARG A 917 9.27 16.91 -22.96
CA ARG A 917 10.33 15.99 -22.54
C ARG A 917 10.56 16.17 -21.06
N VAL A 918 10.67 15.06 -20.35
CA VAL A 918 10.70 15.09 -18.90
C VAL A 918 11.53 13.94 -18.36
N ARG A 919 12.32 14.20 -17.33
CA ARG A 919 13.03 13.19 -16.55
C ARG A 919 12.72 13.37 -15.07
N ALA A 920 12.26 12.31 -14.41
CA ALA A 920 12.11 12.30 -12.96
C ALA A 920 13.50 12.12 -12.34
N GLU A 921 14.08 13.19 -11.78
CA GLU A 921 15.43 13.15 -11.22
C GLU A 921 15.45 12.60 -9.80
N ARG A 922 14.39 12.85 -9.01
CA ARG A 922 14.22 12.35 -7.66
C ARG A 922 12.75 12.05 -7.43
N SER A 923 12.48 10.91 -6.79
CA SER A 923 11.19 10.29 -6.57
C SER A 923 10.46 9.84 -7.84
N PHE A 924 9.48 8.96 -7.66
CA PHE A 924 8.43 8.73 -8.65
C PHE A 924 7.71 10.04 -8.97
N ALA A 925 7.24 10.18 -10.21
CA ALA A 925 6.43 11.33 -10.63
C ALA A 925 5.36 10.96 -11.67
N THR A 926 4.19 11.57 -11.50
CA THR A 926 3.22 11.76 -12.61
C THR A 926 3.30 13.20 -13.08
N VAL A 927 3.49 13.38 -14.39
CA VAL A 927 3.74 14.69 -14.99
C VAL A 927 2.81 14.93 -16.16
N ALA A 928 2.44 16.20 -16.41
CA ALA A 928 1.60 16.55 -17.55
C ALA A 928 1.85 17.97 -18.06
N ALA A 929 1.52 18.19 -19.33
CA ALA A 929 1.37 19.49 -19.98
C ALA A 929 0.02 19.52 -20.70
N ILE A 930 -0.85 20.46 -20.33
CA ILE A 930 -2.24 20.53 -20.79
C ILE A 930 -2.51 21.95 -21.32
N ALA A 931 -2.89 22.06 -22.59
CA ALA A 931 -3.34 23.33 -23.18
C ALA A 931 -4.67 23.79 -22.55
N LEU A 932 -4.82 25.09 -22.25
CA LEU A 932 -6.01 25.66 -21.59
C LEU A 932 -6.83 26.60 -22.49
N ASP A 933 -6.49 26.73 -23.77
CA ASP A 933 -7.05 27.74 -24.69
C ASP A 933 -7.52 27.17 -26.04
N ASP A 934 -8.01 25.92 -26.00
CA ASP A 934 -8.56 25.12 -27.12
C ASP A 934 -7.65 24.96 -28.36
N ARG A 935 -6.40 25.40 -28.27
CA ARG A 935 -5.37 25.20 -29.30
C ARG A 935 -4.57 23.92 -29.05
N PRO A 936 -3.91 23.39 -30.10
CA PRO A 936 -2.87 22.38 -29.92
C PRO A 936 -1.80 22.83 -28.92
N LEU A 937 -1.25 21.90 -28.16
CA LEU A 937 -0.28 22.16 -27.08
C LEU A 937 0.94 22.94 -27.58
N ALA A 938 1.41 22.65 -28.79
CA ALA A 938 2.53 23.35 -29.43
C ALA A 938 2.23 24.83 -29.75
N GLU A 939 0.96 25.20 -29.89
CA GLU A 939 0.53 26.54 -30.33
C GLU A 939 -0.15 27.36 -29.22
N SER A 940 -0.51 26.70 -28.12
CA SER A 940 -1.16 27.29 -26.96
C SER A 940 -0.40 28.52 -26.43
N ASP A 941 -1.12 29.49 -25.85
CA ASP A 941 -0.56 30.60 -25.08
C ASP A 941 -0.75 30.40 -23.58
N ARG A 942 -1.42 29.32 -23.15
CA ARG A 942 -1.69 29.04 -21.74
C ARG A 942 -1.68 27.54 -21.47
N ILE A 943 -0.66 27.09 -20.74
CA ILE A 943 -0.42 25.67 -20.48
C ILE A 943 -0.35 25.43 -18.97
N LEU A 944 -1.10 24.44 -18.48
CA LEU A 944 -0.94 23.87 -17.14
C LEU A 944 0.15 22.79 -17.19
N LEU A 945 1.13 22.89 -16.30
CA LEU A 945 2.14 21.85 -16.09
C LEU A 945 1.94 21.22 -14.71
N LEU A 946 2.03 19.90 -14.62
CA LEU A 946 1.92 19.15 -13.37
C LEU A 946 3.19 18.34 -13.12
N HIS A 947 3.61 18.29 -11.86
CA HIS A 947 4.70 17.46 -11.34
C HIS A 947 4.26 16.90 -9.98
N LEU A 948 3.60 15.75 -10.01
CA LEU A 948 2.95 15.13 -8.86
C LEU A 948 3.84 14.03 -8.29
N THR A 949 4.11 14.08 -6.98
CA THR A 949 4.89 13.07 -6.26
C THR A 949 4.02 12.35 -5.24
N ASP A 950 4.22 12.59 -3.94
CA ASP A 950 3.42 12.01 -2.85
C ASP A 950 3.10 13.08 -1.78
N ASN A 951 2.04 12.84 -1.02
CA ASN A 951 1.68 13.57 0.19
C ASN A 951 1.16 12.60 1.26
N ARG A 952 1.43 12.91 2.53
CA ARG A 952 1.02 12.11 3.70
C ARG A 952 0.68 13.02 4.88
N LEU A 953 -0.06 12.48 5.84
CA LEU A 953 -0.25 13.15 7.12
C LEU A 953 0.90 12.84 8.09
N GLU A 954 1.41 13.89 8.75
CA GLU A 954 2.34 13.79 9.86
C GLU A 954 1.78 12.88 10.97
N GLY A 955 2.64 12.03 11.53
CA GLY A 955 2.29 11.09 12.59
C GLY A 955 1.67 9.78 12.10
N MET A 956 1.47 9.58 10.78
CA MET A 956 1.03 8.29 10.26
C MET A 956 2.07 7.22 10.59
N GLU A 957 1.62 6.13 11.22
CA GLU A 957 2.44 5.02 11.67
C GLU A 957 2.21 3.81 10.76
N PHE A 958 3.25 3.36 10.06
CA PHE A 958 3.15 2.31 9.04
C PHE A 958 4.39 1.41 9.02
N LYS A 959 4.32 0.29 8.29
CA LYS A 959 5.51 -0.48 7.89
C LYS A 959 5.57 -0.56 6.37
N SER A 960 6.72 -0.27 5.78
CA SER A 960 7.01 -0.48 4.36
C SER A 960 7.79 -1.79 4.11
N GLY A 961 7.72 -2.30 2.88
CA GLY A 961 8.35 -3.54 2.42
C GLY A 961 7.80 -3.97 1.05
N HIS A 962 7.38 -5.24 0.90
CA HIS A 962 6.63 -5.72 -0.28
C HIS A 962 5.17 -5.20 -0.35
N GLY A 963 4.88 -4.07 0.30
CA GLY A 963 3.58 -3.42 0.44
C GLY A 963 3.62 -2.39 1.56
N LEU A 964 2.45 -1.90 2.00
CA LEU A 964 2.35 -0.94 3.09
C LEU A 964 1.24 -1.35 4.06
N THR A 965 1.54 -1.44 5.35
CA THR A 965 0.53 -1.63 6.41
C THR A 965 0.50 -0.40 7.32
N ILE A 966 -0.64 0.29 7.36
CA ILE A 966 -0.90 1.37 8.31
C ILE A 966 -1.32 0.75 9.64
N TYR A 967 -0.68 1.12 10.74
CA TYR A 967 -1.10 0.77 12.11
C TYR A 967 -1.82 1.92 12.81
N ARG A 968 -1.54 3.16 12.40
CA ARG A 968 -2.22 4.36 12.88
C ARG A 968 -2.28 5.40 11.76
N ASP A 969 -3.46 5.94 11.52
CA ASP A 969 -3.62 7.08 10.62
C ASP A 969 -2.88 8.30 11.17
N GLY A 970 -2.37 9.15 10.27
CA GLY A 970 -1.80 10.43 10.66
C GLY A 970 -2.88 11.40 11.13
N SER A 971 -2.47 12.42 11.90
CA SER A 971 -3.38 13.46 12.42
C SER A 971 -2.73 14.84 12.53
N GLY A 972 -1.46 14.96 12.15
CA GLY A 972 -0.72 16.21 12.13
C GLY A 972 -0.91 16.98 10.82
N ARG A 973 0.11 17.76 10.44
CA ARG A 973 0.07 18.58 9.22
C ARG A 973 0.11 17.72 7.96
N MET A 974 -0.43 18.24 6.86
CA MET A 974 -0.17 17.71 5.53
C MET A 974 1.30 17.91 5.17
N LEU A 975 1.96 16.84 4.73
CA LEU A 975 3.36 16.84 4.30
C LEU A 975 3.44 16.45 2.82
N GLY A 976 4.18 17.19 2.02
CA GLY A 976 4.48 16.87 0.63
C GLY A 976 5.88 16.29 0.47
N ARG A 977 6.04 15.33 -0.44
CA ARG A 977 7.30 14.64 -0.69
C ARG A 977 8.24 15.47 -1.56
N LYS A 978 9.53 15.46 -1.23
CA LYS A 978 10.58 16.03 -2.07
C LYS A 978 10.68 15.23 -3.37
N GLY A 979 10.53 15.91 -4.49
CA GLY A 979 10.85 15.38 -5.80
C GLY A 979 11.34 16.48 -6.72
N THR A 980 12.07 16.07 -7.75
CA THR A 980 12.64 16.98 -8.75
C THR A 980 12.52 16.36 -10.12
N ALA A 981 12.12 17.15 -11.12
CA ALA A 981 12.04 16.71 -12.50
C ALA A 981 12.58 17.77 -13.47
N SER A 982 13.31 17.33 -14.48
CA SER A 982 13.84 18.18 -15.55
C SER A 982 12.81 18.26 -16.68
N PHE A 983 12.24 19.45 -16.91
CA PHE A 983 11.28 19.70 -17.99
C PHE A 983 11.98 20.36 -19.18
N ALA A 984 11.60 19.94 -20.38
CA ALA A 984 11.90 20.62 -21.64
C ALA A 984 10.65 20.64 -22.52
N LEU A 985 10.31 21.82 -23.04
CA LEU A 985 9.10 22.06 -23.82
C LEU A 985 9.48 22.61 -25.20
N ALA A 986 9.14 21.88 -26.26
CA ALA A 986 9.32 22.31 -27.64
C ALA A 986 8.21 23.31 -28.04
N LEU A 987 8.38 24.57 -27.60
CA LEU A 987 7.41 25.64 -27.80
C LEU A 987 7.99 26.79 -28.65
N PRO A 988 7.14 27.45 -29.45
CA PRO A 988 7.55 28.56 -30.31
C PRO A 988 8.16 29.71 -29.51
N GLU A 989 8.94 30.53 -30.21
CA GLU A 989 9.52 31.75 -29.64
C GLU A 989 8.43 32.80 -29.35
N LYS A 990 8.01 32.84 -28.09
CA LYS A 990 7.14 33.86 -27.50
C LYS A 990 7.77 34.37 -26.21
N THR A 991 7.31 35.52 -25.72
CA THR A 991 7.66 36.02 -24.39
C THR A 991 6.88 35.21 -23.35
N TRP A 992 7.51 34.19 -22.77
CA TRP A 992 6.87 33.29 -21.81
C TRP A 992 7.07 33.74 -20.36
N LYS A 993 6.08 33.47 -19.51
CA LYS A 993 6.20 33.50 -18.05
C LYS A 993 5.74 32.18 -17.45
N LEU A 994 6.56 31.60 -16.59
CA LEU A 994 6.28 30.38 -15.84
C LEU A 994 6.04 30.73 -14.37
N HIS A 995 4.93 30.31 -13.79
CA HIS A 995 4.63 30.54 -12.37
C HIS A 995 4.39 29.21 -11.66
N ALA A 996 4.96 29.05 -10.46
CA ALA A 996 4.56 28.00 -9.52
C ALA A 996 3.17 28.32 -8.95
N LEU A 997 2.35 27.29 -8.73
CA LEU A 997 1.00 27.41 -8.18
C LEU A 997 0.88 26.65 -6.86
N ASP A 998 0.01 27.12 -5.96
CA ASP A 998 -0.52 26.30 -4.87
C ASP A 998 -1.67 25.39 -5.35
N CYS A 999 -2.24 24.58 -4.44
CA CYS A 999 -3.31 23.64 -4.76
C CYS A 999 -4.64 24.30 -5.16
N SER A 1000 -4.82 25.61 -4.91
CA SER A 1000 -5.98 26.39 -5.38
C SER A 1000 -5.79 26.92 -6.81
N GLY A 1001 -4.55 26.93 -7.31
CA GLY A 1001 -4.17 27.51 -8.59
C GLY A 1001 -3.70 28.96 -8.49
N ARG A 1002 -3.55 29.50 -7.27
CA ARG A 1002 -2.97 30.83 -7.04
C ARG A 1002 -1.47 30.80 -7.34
N ARG A 1003 -0.98 31.80 -8.07
CA ARG A 1003 0.44 31.97 -8.39
C ARG A 1003 1.24 32.31 -7.13
N LEU A 1004 2.30 31.54 -6.88
CA LEU A 1004 3.20 31.69 -5.74
C LEU A 1004 4.46 32.49 -6.09
N ALA A 1005 5.14 32.10 -7.17
CA ALA A 1005 6.39 32.72 -7.60
C ALA A 1005 6.59 32.54 -9.11
N GLU A 1006 7.29 33.47 -9.76
CA GLU A 1006 7.78 33.31 -11.14
C GLU A 1006 9.03 32.41 -11.11
N ILE A 1007 9.07 31.41 -12.00
CA ILE A 1007 10.11 30.39 -12.03
C ILE A 1007 11.00 30.63 -13.24
N PRO A 1008 12.33 30.78 -13.03
CA PRO A 1008 13.24 30.99 -14.14
C PRO A 1008 13.31 29.73 -15.00
N PHE A 1009 13.42 29.94 -16.32
CA PHE A 1009 13.70 28.92 -17.30
C PHE A 1009 14.76 29.42 -18.27
N ARG A 1010 15.39 28.51 -18.99
CA ARG A 1010 16.34 28.82 -20.06
C ARG A 1010 15.84 28.29 -21.39
N ARG A 1011 16.32 28.86 -22.49
CA ARG A 1011 16.12 28.29 -23.83
C ARG A 1011 17.40 27.64 -24.31
N GLU A 1012 17.34 26.37 -24.68
CA GLU A 1012 18.47 25.60 -25.19
C GLU A 1012 17.98 24.72 -26.34
N GLN A 1013 18.63 24.80 -27.51
CA GLN A 1013 18.26 24.01 -28.70
C GLN A 1013 16.78 24.19 -29.11
N GLY A 1014 16.25 25.40 -28.98
CA GLY A 1014 14.85 25.72 -29.32
C GLY A 1014 13.82 25.31 -28.25
N GLU A 1015 14.21 24.57 -27.22
CA GLU A 1015 13.31 24.12 -26.15
C GLU A 1015 13.37 25.04 -24.91
N LEU A 1016 12.24 25.28 -24.26
CA LEU A 1016 12.15 25.92 -22.95
C LEU A 1016 12.45 24.88 -21.87
N ARG A 1017 13.49 25.10 -21.05
CA ARG A 1017 13.97 24.15 -20.03
C ARG A 1017 13.93 24.74 -18.63
N PHE A 1018 13.43 23.97 -17.67
CA PHE A 1018 13.48 24.30 -16.25
C PHE A 1018 13.48 23.04 -15.39
N THR A 1019 13.84 23.18 -14.12
CA THR A 1019 13.73 22.11 -13.12
C THR A 1019 12.50 22.39 -12.27
N ALA A 1020 11.52 21.48 -12.29
CA ALA A 1020 10.42 21.47 -11.36
C ALA A 1020 10.92 20.83 -10.06
N ASP A 1021 10.95 21.59 -8.97
CA ASP A 1021 11.32 21.09 -7.66
C ASP A 1021 10.19 21.38 -6.68
N THR A 1022 9.64 20.33 -6.08
CA THR A 1022 8.49 20.46 -5.18
C THR A 1022 8.76 21.37 -4.00
N PHE A 1023 10.04 21.58 -3.64
CA PHE A 1023 10.50 22.38 -2.50
C PHE A 1023 11.15 23.70 -2.91
N GLN A 1024 11.06 24.09 -4.19
CA GLN A 1024 11.77 25.28 -4.70
C GLN A 1024 11.25 26.61 -4.12
N VAL A 1025 9.97 26.67 -3.74
CA VAL A 1025 9.37 27.85 -3.12
C VAL A 1025 9.46 27.69 -1.60
N PRO A 1026 10.02 28.69 -0.86
CA PRO A 1026 10.07 28.64 0.60
C PRO A 1026 8.70 28.43 1.22
N ASP A 1027 8.63 27.58 2.26
CA ASP A 1027 7.42 27.28 3.05
C ASP A 1027 6.20 26.77 2.25
N GLN A 1028 6.42 26.36 1.00
CA GLN A 1028 5.40 25.81 0.12
C GLN A 1028 5.85 24.45 -0.43
N VAL A 1029 4.87 23.70 -0.95
CA VAL A 1029 5.08 22.53 -1.80
C VAL A 1029 4.43 22.80 -3.15
N VAL A 1030 5.19 22.65 -4.23
CA VAL A 1030 4.75 22.98 -5.60
C VAL A 1030 4.56 21.73 -6.44
N PHE A 1031 3.30 21.45 -6.78
CA PHE A 1031 2.91 20.34 -7.66
C PHE A 1031 2.43 20.80 -9.04
N ALA A 1032 2.14 22.09 -9.21
CA ALA A 1032 1.55 22.65 -10.42
C ALA A 1032 2.23 23.97 -10.82
N TYR A 1033 2.27 24.22 -12.13
CA TYR A 1033 2.82 25.43 -12.72
C TYR A 1033 1.92 25.93 -13.86
N GLU A 1034 1.89 27.24 -14.06
CA GLU A 1034 1.20 27.87 -15.20
C GLU A 1034 2.22 28.57 -16.11
N LEU A 1035 2.23 28.18 -17.38
CA LEU A 1035 3.04 28.79 -18.43
C LEU A 1035 2.14 29.64 -19.34
N THR A 1036 2.46 30.94 -19.47
CA THR A 1036 1.66 31.90 -20.26
C THR A 1036 2.50 32.71 -21.24
N ALA A 1037 2.01 32.87 -22.47
CA ALA A 1037 2.59 33.80 -23.43
C ALA A 1037 2.10 35.23 -23.15
N GLN A 1038 3.03 36.17 -23.04
CA GLN A 1038 2.71 37.59 -22.88
C GLN A 1038 2.37 38.19 -24.25
N ARG A 1039 1.22 38.87 -24.35
CA ARG A 1039 0.91 39.67 -25.53
C ARG A 1039 1.87 40.87 -25.58
N ARG A 1040 2.55 41.09 -26.73
CA ARG A 1040 3.29 42.34 -26.95
C ARG A 1040 2.31 43.51 -26.79
N ARG A 1041 2.57 44.42 -25.85
CA ARG A 1041 1.89 45.73 -25.84
C ARG A 1041 2.28 46.43 -27.13
N ASN A 1042 1.38 46.51 -28.10
CA ASN A 1042 1.54 47.47 -29.19
C ASN A 1042 1.50 48.86 -28.55
N SER A 1043 2.66 49.54 -28.56
CA SER A 1043 2.77 50.95 -28.22
C SER A 1043 1.72 51.72 -29.03
N ALA A 1044 0.87 52.47 -28.32
CA ALA A 1044 -0.19 53.28 -28.88
C ALA A 1044 0.32 54.12 -30.07
N ARG A 1045 -0.39 54.05 -31.20
CA ARG A 1045 -0.31 55.10 -32.22
C ARG A 1045 -0.74 56.42 -31.55
N PRO A 1046 0.01 57.51 -31.70
CA PRO A 1046 -0.42 58.80 -31.18
C PRO A 1046 -1.70 59.21 -31.92
N VAL A 1047 -2.76 59.49 -31.16
CA VAL A 1047 -3.96 60.13 -31.67
C VAL A 1047 -3.57 61.56 -32.01
N THR A 1048 -3.42 61.86 -33.30
CA THR A 1048 -3.44 63.24 -33.80
C THR A 1048 -4.88 63.77 -33.77
N ARG A 1049 -4.98 65.01 -33.29
CA ARG A 1049 -6.17 65.79 -32.93
C ARG A 1049 -7.40 65.65 -33.83
#